data_AF-K8EH97-F1
#
_entry.id   AF-K8EH97-F1
#
_cell.length_a   1.000
_cell.length_b   1.000
_cell.length_c   1.000
_cell.angle_alpha   90.00
_cell.angle_beta   90.00
_cell.angle_gamma   90.00
#
_symmetry.space_group_name_H-M   'P 1'
#
loop_
_entity.id
_entity.type
_entity.pdbx_description
1 polymer ?
#
loop_
_entity_poly.entity_id
_entity_poly.type
_entity_poly.pdbx_seq_one_letter_code
_entity_poly.pdbx_strand_id
1 'polypeptide(L)'
;MSVPVSGSNNTLLFRRDTTFLPLFKKKSSIIKKKRMKMMKMTRMRKRDDEDDEFDDDDALTTTIQRQDQETLRCKHKPLFREDKPFLPRKIFSNVEGTWAFDTVSRRLHEDILERVFKDNAKDILKDASSSACKKLRKLQWELEKNEKVTYVEEDGGEDVETWKALMREHVQSKTRWQSIPWLDAEFYFYRRVLSAIGYFDAKSENFGKDPFKKDKRRGLEASLKPAVNLAKKLKSFDARKEADLRSMVFVSLWGNRADLSIWAAEDAEKTAGEYASGGSDGEDEDKKNKNALLTDDSKALCAYLASGELKGKSVSLVVDNAGFELVCDLALADALTAVCDRVVLRVKAHPTFVSDATVEDVWEHVDFLESASSSSSNSSSSSGSSSSSGKSNKSDKASEEGREKSKDVEARRKMASRWKSHLLSGRWVVEPDFAWCQPQPFWNLPALARASLSSELNDTGLTIIKGDANYRRLLGDRLFDHSKDAFEDVVAYFPSPVVALRSLKSELGCGMPKEKCESARKARKDWMTCGVYGVVQFVRHPVQQTAVADAVVNQADPFADSHELQKVLVAIANACAEISERVAAQPTLSPSERGYTGETNESGDVQKKLDVFCDDVFEKHLIERLHNNERSVVKAYFSEERSEKMAKSGAAEDDFIDFGASFVVVADPLDGSRNADINIPVGSIFGIYQFKNNEKLEDVVLKPGRELIAAGYAHYGKATSFVCVPGPNANACEFCLDEKTKEFKLVKDKITIPERGQVYSLNDAREPDWPSGLKKYIDDVRRGDGESGKKYSARYICALTADFHRTIQEGGWCGNPRSHLRVVYECNPLAFVAKACGGRASDGERDILDILPADFHEKTPLFAGSSEDIAEIEKYENVKQTEGGGYKI
;
A
#
# COMPACT_ATOMS: atom_id res chain seq x y z
N MET A 1 15.93 26.38 35.94
CA MET A 1 15.26 27.61 35.47
C MET A 1 15.35 27.64 33.94
N SER A 2 14.19 27.47 33.29
CA SER A 2 13.79 27.87 31.93
C SER A 2 14.84 28.19 30.86
N VAL A 3 14.81 27.43 29.76
CA VAL A 3 15.23 27.85 28.40
C VAL A 3 14.04 27.59 27.45
N PRO A 4 13.69 28.51 26.51
CA PRO A 4 12.47 28.44 25.72
C PRO A 4 12.65 27.63 24.42
N VAL A 5 11.60 26.92 24.04
CA VAL A 5 11.43 26.21 22.77
C VAL A 5 10.87 27.19 21.72
N SER A 6 11.63 27.49 20.67
CA SER A 6 11.13 28.00 19.38
C SER A 6 11.01 26.79 18.43
N GLY A 7 9.94 26.50 17.71
CA GLY A 7 8.86 27.33 17.18
C GLY A 7 8.59 26.83 15.76
N SER A 8 7.84 25.74 15.62
CA SER A 8 7.42 25.13 14.36
C SER A 8 6.40 26.02 13.65
N ASN A 9 6.76 26.58 12.51
CA ASN A 9 5.84 27.30 11.62
C ASN A 9 5.97 26.74 10.21
N ASN A 10 5.10 25.78 9.84
CA ASN A 10 4.78 25.50 8.43
C ASN A 10 3.41 24.81 8.25
N THR A 11 2.42 25.21 9.04
CA THR A 11 1.02 24.76 8.86
C THR A 11 0.16 25.98 8.54
N LEU A 12 -0.18 26.15 7.25
CA LEU A 12 -1.08 27.21 6.80
C LEU A 12 -2.50 26.89 7.26
N LEU A 13 -2.89 27.48 8.40
CA LEU A 13 -4.26 27.55 8.88
C LEU A 13 -5.10 28.39 7.90
N PHE A 14 -5.99 27.76 7.15
CA PHE A 14 -6.96 28.45 6.30
C PHE A 14 -8.17 28.90 7.14
N ARG A 15 -8.16 30.17 7.57
CA ARG A 15 -9.37 30.86 8.05
C ARG A 15 -10.17 31.39 6.87
N ARG A 16 -11.49 31.35 7.06
CA ARG A 16 -12.55 31.82 6.17
C ARG A 16 -12.28 33.26 5.67
N ASP A 17 -11.77 33.38 4.47
CA ASP A 17 -11.76 34.64 3.72
C ASP A 17 -12.17 34.33 2.28
N THR A 18 -13.31 34.87 1.85
CA THR A 18 -13.97 34.64 0.55
C THR A 18 -13.26 35.33 -0.62
N THR A 19 -11.92 35.33 -0.64
CA THR A 19 -11.10 35.94 -1.69
C THR A 19 -10.00 34.98 -2.17
N PHE A 20 -10.40 33.79 -2.64
CA PHE A 20 -9.47 32.71 -2.99
C PHE A 20 -8.80 32.82 -4.38
N LEU A 21 -8.83 33.99 -5.03
CA LEU A 21 -8.30 34.17 -6.39
C LEU A 21 -7.38 35.37 -6.64
N PRO A 22 -7.50 36.52 -5.94
CA PRO A 22 -6.62 37.66 -6.20
C PRO A 22 -5.24 37.57 -5.51
N LEU A 23 -5.07 36.75 -4.47
CA LEU A 23 -3.82 36.67 -3.70
C LEU A 23 -2.64 36.06 -4.49
N PHE A 24 -2.91 35.26 -5.52
CA PHE A 24 -1.90 34.75 -6.44
C PHE A 24 -1.28 35.84 -7.34
N LYS A 25 -2.02 36.92 -7.65
CA LYS A 25 -1.50 38.03 -8.48
C LYS A 25 -0.50 38.92 -7.73
N LYS A 26 -0.67 39.12 -6.41
CA LYS A 26 0.20 40.02 -5.61
C LYS A 26 1.59 39.41 -5.37
N LYS A 27 1.70 38.10 -5.09
CA LYS A 27 3.00 37.44 -4.91
C LYS A 27 3.80 37.36 -6.21
N SER A 28 3.18 37.04 -7.35
CA SER A 28 3.87 36.95 -8.66
C SER A 28 4.38 38.31 -9.17
N SER A 29 3.62 39.39 -8.96
CA SER A 29 4.01 40.76 -9.36
C SER A 29 5.18 41.31 -8.53
N ILE A 30 5.20 41.04 -7.22
CA ILE A 30 6.28 41.47 -6.31
C ILE A 30 7.57 40.68 -6.59
N ILE A 31 7.46 39.39 -6.89
CA ILE A 31 8.60 38.54 -7.26
C ILE A 31 9.17 38.94 -8.63
N LYS A 32 8.33 39.22 -9.65
CA LYS A 32 8.80 39.74 -10.95
C LYS A 32 9.46 41.12 -10.84
N LYS A 33 8.91 42.03 -10.01
CA LYS A 33 9.52 43.36 -9.76
C LYS A 33 10.84 43.26 -9.00
N LYS A 34 10.94 42.38 -7.99
CA LYS A 34 12.22 42.12 -7.28
C LYS A 34 13.26 41.47 -8.21
N ARG A 35 12.86 40.53 -9.07
CA ARG A 35 13.75 39.85 -10.04
C ARG A 35 14.28 40.78 -11.14
N MET A 36 13.47 41.71 -11.65
CA MET A 36 13.94 42.76 -12.58
C MET A 36 14.86 43.79 -11.92
N LYS A 37 14.60 44.18 -10.67
CA LYS A 37 15.45 45.13 -9.93
C LYS A 37 16.81 44.51 -9.57
N MET A 38 16.82 43.21 -9.27
CA MET A 38 18.03 42.42 -9.00
C MET A 38 18.85 42.23 -10.29
N MET A 39 18.24 41.84 -11.42
CA MET A 39 18.94 41.73 -12.71
C MET A 39 19.51 43.06 -13.24
N LYS A 40 18.87 44.20 -12.96
CA LYS A 40 19.43 45.53 -13.29
C LYS A 40 20.63 45.89 -12.40
N MET A 41 20.63 45.51 -11.12
CA MET A 41 21.79 45.69 -10.25
C MET A 41 22.97 44.75 -10.61
N THR A 42 22.70 43.51 -11.01
CA THR A 42 23.74 42.55 -11.44
C THR A 42 24.38 42.93 -12.77
N ARG A 43 23.66 43.66 -13.65
CA ARG A 43 24.22 44.21 -14.90
C ARG A 43 25.02 45.51 -14.71
N MET A 44 24.77 46.26 -13.63
CA MET A 44 25.54 47.45 -13.28
C MET A 44 26.82 47.12 -12.48
N ARG A 45 26.86 45.99 -11.78
CA ARG A 45 28.04 45.51 -11.01
C ARG A 45 29.05 44.67 -11.82
N LYS A 46 28.84 44.48 -13.13
CA LYS A 46 29.74 43.70 -14.01
C LYS A 46 30.61 44.59 -14.92
N ARG A 47 30.79 45.86 -14.56
CA ARG A 47 31.60 46.81 -15.34
C ARG A 47 32.82 47.37 -14.63
N ASP A 48 32.98 47.11 -13.34
CA ASP A 48 34.10 47.59 -12.57
C ASP A 48 34.77 46.37 -11.90
N ASP A 49 36.09 46.32 -12.07
CA ASP A 49 37.11 45.65 -11.27
C ASP A 49 37.56 44.23 -11.69
N GLU A 50 38.70 44.26 -12.40
CA GLU A 50 39.76 43.24 -12.48
C GLU A 50 40.53 43.18 -11.14
N ASP A 51 41.22 42.05 -10.94
CA ASP A 51 42.30 41.76 -9.97
C ASP A 51 41.98 41.23 -8.54
N ASP A 52 42.77 40.19 -8.20
CA ASP A 52 43.25 39.66 -6.91
C ASP A 52 42.42 38.72 -5.97
N GLU A 53 43.06 37.55 -5.76
CA GLU A 53 43.23 36.63 -4.61
C GLU A 53 42.21 36.48 -3.43
N PHE A 54 41.83 35.20 -3.23
CA PHE A 54 41.65 34.38 -2.00
C PHE A 54 40.62 34.68 -0.87
N ASP A 55 40.03 33.55 -0.44
CA ASP A 55 39.31 33.13 0.80
C ASP A 55 37.82 33.44 1.11
N ASP A 56 37.08 32.32 1.15
CA ASP A 56 35.98 31.88 2.03
C ASP A 56 34.96 32.89 2.59
N ASP A 57 33.74 32.88 2.02
CA ASP A 57 32.46 32.77 2.76
C ASP A 57 31.23 32.80 1.80
N ASP A 58 30.74 31.64 1.32
CA ASP A 58 29.33 31.50 0.86
C ASP A 58 28.83 30.04 0.80
N ALA A 59 29.04 29.26 1.88
CA ALA A 59 28.60 27.86 1.96
C ALA A 59 27.14 27.67 2.48
N LEU A 60 26.43 28.73 2.88
CA LEU A 60 25.12 28.58 3.55
C LEU A 60 23.90 28.90 2.68
N THR A 61 24.07 29.63 1.59
CA THR A 61 22.95 30.09 0.75
C THR A 61 22.66 29.15 -0.44
N THR A 62 23.60 28.26 -0.77
CA THR A 62 23.53 27.36 -1.93
C THR A 62 22.87 26.01 -1.61
N THR A 63 22.76 25.64 -0.33
CA THR A 63 22.21 24.33 0.11
C THR A 63 20.69 24.29 0.11
N ILE A 64 20.02 25.42 0.36
CA ILE A 64 18.54 25.47 0.45
C ILE A 64 17.87 25.51 -0.93
N GLN A 65 18.52 26.06 -1.97
CA GLN A 65 17.94 26.11 -3.32
C GLN A 65 18.22 24.87 -4.19
N ARG A 66 19.23 24.05 -3.84
CA ARG A 66 19.47 22.76 -4.51
C ARG A 66 18.58 21.64 -3.98
N GLN A 67 18.26 21.62 -2.67
CA GLN A 67 17.39 20.60 -2.08
C GLN A 67 15.94 20.65 -2.57
N ASP A 68 15.41 21.83 -2.93
CA ASP A 68 14.02 21.98 -3.42
C ASP A 68 13.85 21.64 -4.91
N GLN A 69 14.92 21.60 -5.72
CA GLN A 69 14.83 21.23 -7.14
C GLN A 69 15.24 19.77 -7.42
N GLU A 70 16.03 19.14 -6.56
CA GLU A 70 16.36 17.71 -6.68
C GLU A 70 15.26 16.80 -6.13
N THR A 71 14.51 17.21 -5.10
CA THR A 71 13.33 16.47 -4.60
C THR A 71 12.19 16.39 -5.62
N LEU A 72 12.03 17.40 -6.48
CA LEU A 72 11.07 17.40 -7.61
C LEU A 72 11.52 16.54 -8.81
N ARG A 73 12.76 16.02 -8.81
CA ARG A 73 13.30 15.14 -9.87
C ARG A 73 13.51 13.70 -9.42
N CYS A 74 13.04 13.32 -8.23
CA CYS A 74 12.86 11.91 -7.92
C CYS A 74 11.75 11.36 -8.82
N LYS A 75 12.13 10.82 -9.98
CA LYS A 75 11.28 9.94 -10.77
C LYS A 75 11.07 8.67 -9.93
N HIS A 76 10.17 8.72 -8.96
CA HIS A 76 9.66 7.49 -8.37
C HIS A 76 9.09 6.67 -9.52
N LYS A 77 9.75 5.56 -9.81
CA LYS A 77 9.18 4.55 -10.69
C LYS A 77 7.92 4.04 -9.98
N PRO A 78 6.82 3.84 -10.72
CA PRO A 78 5.60 3.32 -10.13
C PRO A 78 5.89 1.97 -9.46
N LEU A 79 5.38 1.79 -8.23
CA LEU A 79 5.48 0.56 -7.41
C LEU A 79 5.05 -0.69 -8.18
N PHE A 80 4.15 -0.49 -9.15
CA PHE A 80 3.83 -1.46 -10.18
C PHE A 80 3.92 -0.77 -11.54
N ARG A 81 4.82 -1.25 -12.40
CA ARG A 81 4.83 -0.91 -13.82
C ARG A 81 3.55 -1.44 -14.48
N GLU A 82 2.84 -0.57 -15.21
CA GLU A 82 1.51 -0.87 -15.75
C GLU A 82 1.50 -2.00 -16.78
N ASP A 83 2.65 -2.27 -17.35
CA ASP A 83 3.01 -3.19 -18.42
C ASP A 83 3.49 -4.58 -17.94
N LYS A 84 3.45 -4.88 -16.63
CA LYS A 84 3.93 -6.16 -16.09
C LYS A 84 2.87 -7.27 -15.94
N PRO A 85 3.21 -8.55 -16.21
CA PRO A 85 2.27 -9.67 -16.42
C PRO A 85 1.63 -10.29 -15.16
N PHE A 86 1.64 -9.60 -14.02
CA PHE A 86 1.29 -10.21 -12.74
C PHE A 86 0.12 -9.64 -11.97
N LEU A 87 -0.15 -8.36 -12.20
CA LEU A 87 -1.38 -7.80 -11.71
C LEU A 87 -2.49 -8.32 -12.64
N PRO A 88 -3.67 -8.67 -12.11
CA PRO A 88 -4.79 -9.04 -12.95
C PRO A 88 -5.04 -7.97 -14.01
N ARG A 89 -5.61 -8.37 -15.15
CA ARG A 89 -5.82 -7.44 -16.26
C ARG A 89 -6.63 -6.22 -15.82
N LYS A 90 -6.25 -5.04 -16.32
CA LYS A 90 -7.05 -3.81 -16.17
C LYS A 90 -8.45 -4.05 -16.76
N ILE A 91 -9.43 -3.39 -16.19
CA ILE A 91 -10.79 -3.39 -16.75
C ILE A 91 -10.83 -2.39 -17.90
N PHE A 92 -11.37 -2.82 -19.04
CA PHE A 92 -11.58 -1.99 -20.22
C PHE A 92 -13.06 -1.88 -20.54
N SER A 93 -13.43 -0.83 -21.25
CA SER A 93 -14.83 -0.55 -21.59
C SER A 93 -15.22 -1.05 -22.98
N ASN A 94 -14.50 -2.05 -23.51
CA ASN A 94 -14.70 -2.66 -24.82
C ASN A 94 -15.31 -4.07 -24.77
N VAL A 95 -15.73 -4.53 -23.59
CA VAL A 95 -16.35 -5.84 -23.39
C VAL A 95 -17.85 -5.65 -23.24
N GLU A 96 -18.61 -5.93 -24.31
CA GLU A 96 -20.06 -5.80 -24.31
C GLU A 96 -20.74 -6.55 -23.15
N GLY A 97 -21.79 -5.97 -22.59
CA GLY A 97 -22.54 -6.54 -21.47
C GLY A 97 -21.92 -6.31 -20.09
N THR A 98 -20.70 -5.76 -20.01
CA THR A 98 -20.10 -5.33 -18.74
C THR A 98 -20.59 -3.94 -18.32
N TRP A 99 -20.47 -3.64 -17.03
CA TRP A 99 -20.77 -2.32 -16.49
C TRP A 99 -19.79 -1.24 -16.99
N ALA A 100 -18.53 -1.62 -17.21
CA ALA A 100 -17.53 -0.74 -17.79
C ALA A 100 -17.93 -0.30 -19.21
N PHE A 101 -18.37 -1.26 -20.04
CA PHE A 101 -18.88 -0.97 -21.38
C PHE A 101 -20.10 -0.04 -21.33
N ASP A 102 -21.15 -0.37 -20.57
CA ASP A 102 -22.36 0.48 -20.47
C ASP A 102 -22.02 1.89 -19.96
N THR A 103 -21.05 2.00 -19.05
CA THR A 103 -20.61 3.28 -18.50
C THR A 103 -20.06 4.19 -19.61
N VAL A 104 -19.06 3.74 -20.37
CA VAL A 104 -18.41 4.57 -21.40
C VAL A 104 -19.24 4.66 -22.69
N SER A 105 -19.88 3.56 -23.09
CA SER A 105 -20.66 3.50 -24.33
C SER A 105 -21.98 4.24 -24.27
N ARG A 106 -22.51 4.53 -23.07
CA ARG A 106 -23.84 5.12 -22.87
C ARG A 106 -23.88 6.14 -21.74
N ARG A 107 -23.66 5.72 -20.48
CA ARG A 107 -23.96 6.53 -19.28
C ARG A 107 -23.23 7.87 -19.24
N LEU A 108 -21.98 7.92 -19.68
CA LEU A 108 -21.22 9.18 -19.70
C LEU A 108 -21.90 10.26 -20.55
N HIS A 109 -22.46 9.90 -21.71
CA HIS A 109 -23.00 10.88 -22.65
C HIS A 109 -24.55 11.00 -22.60
N GLU A 110 -25.28 9.91 -22.38
CA GLU A 110 -26.76 9.91 -22.29
C GLU A 110 -27.26 10.28 -20.89
N ASP A 111 -26.57 9.90 -19.81
CA ASP A 111 -27.07 10.15 -18.45
C ASP A 111 -26.39 11.38 -17.82
N ILE A 112 -25.06 11.39 -17.78
CA ILE A 112 -24.29 12.40 -17.05
C ILE A 112 -24.20 13.69 -17.84
N LEU A 113 -23.76 13.63 -19.10
CA LEU A 113 -23.57 14.84 -19.92
C LEU A 113 -24.90 15.52 -20.26
N GLU A 114 -25.97 14.77 -20.52
CA GLU A 114 -27.31 15.34 -20.67
C GLU A 114 -27.78 16.10 -19.42
N ARG A 115 -27.48 15.55 -18.23
CA ARG A 115 -27.77 16.26 -16.98
C ARG A 115 -26.93 17.53 -16.84
N VAL A 116 -25.66 17.50 -17.24
CA VAL A 116 -24.82 18.72 -17.30
C VAL A 116 -25.45 19.77 -18.22
N PHE A 117 -25.94 19.38 -19.41
CA PHE A 117 -26.66 20.29 -20.30
C PHE A 117 -27.91 20.88 -19.63
N LYS A 118 -28.74 20.04 -19.03
CA LYS A 118 -30.01 20.44 -18.40
C LYS A 118 -29.80 21.38 -17.21
N ASP A 119 -28.95 20.96 -16.27
CA ASP A 119 -28.79 21.68 -14.99
C ASP A 119 -28.02 22.98 -15.17
N ASN A 120 -27.21 23.10 -16.24
CA ASN A 120 -26.38 24.29 -16.48
C ASN A 120 -26.82 25.14 -17.68
N ALA A 121 -27.98 24.84 -18.28
CA ALA A 121 -28.49 25.54 -19.46
C ALA A 121 -28.54 27.07 -19.29
N LYS A 122 -28.96 27.56 -18.12
CA LYS A 122 -29.10 29.00 -17.85
C LYS A 122 -27.83 29.67 -17.32
N ASP A 123 -26.97 28.92 -16.65
CA ASP A 123 -25.90 29.50 -15.81
C ASP A 123 -24.52 29.42 -16.48
N ILE A 124 -24.04 28.20 -16.81
CA ILE A 124 -22.72 27.96 -17.41
C ILE A 124 -22.80 27.99 -18.93
N LEU A 125 -23.85 27.39 -19.51
CA LEU A 125 -23.96 27.20 -20.96
C LEU A 125 -24.64 28.37 -21.66
N LYS A 126 -25.62 29.00 -20.99
CA LYS A 126 -26.42 30.14 -21.45
C LYS A 126 -27.24 29.89 -22.72
N ASP A 127 -26.57 29.60 -23.83
CA ASP A 127 -27.17 29.31 -25.13
C ASP A 127 -26.30 28.32 -25.94
N ALA A 128 -26.84 27.86 -27.08
CA ALA A 128 -26.17 26.89 -27.95
C ALA A 128 -24.92 27.43 -28.67
N SER A 129 -24.74 28.75 -28.72
CA SER A 129 -23.62 29.40 -29.41
C SER A 129 -22.39 29.56 -28.51
N SER A 130 -22.54 29.39 -27.19
CA SER A 130 -21.45 29.53 -26.23
C SER A 130 -20.31 28.53 -26.48
N SER A 131 -19.09 28.96 -26.16
CA SER A 131 -17.88 28.12 -26.28
C SER A 131 -18.03 26.82 -25.47
N ALA A 132 -18.55 26.94 -24.24
CA ALA A 132 -18.78 25.79 -23.35
C ALA A 132 -19.75 24.78 -23.97
N CYS A 133 -20.89 25.23 -24.48
CA CYS A 133 -21.88 24.34 -25.10
C CYS A 133 -21.31 23.63 -26.33
N LYS A 134 -20.60 24.35 -27.21
CA LYS A 134 -19.93 23.76 -28.39
C LYS A 134 -18.89 22.70 -28.01
N LYS A 135 -18.04 22.97 -27.02
CA LYS A 135 -17.02 22.01 -26.56
C LYS A 135 -17.64 20.78 -25.90
N LEU A 136 -18.70 20.94 -25.10
CA LEU A 136 -19.43 19.79 -24.53
C LEU A 136 -20.14 18.96 -25.61
N ARG A 137 -20.74 19.59 -26.63
CA ARG A 137 -21.35 18.86 -27.76
C ARG A 137 -20.31 18.11 -28.57
N LYS A 138 -19.10 18.66 -28.73
CA LYS A 138 -17.98 17.93 -29.33
C LYS A 138 -17.59 16.71 -28.49
N LEU A 139 -17.46 16.86 -27.17
CA LEU A 139 -17.18 15.74 -26.26
C LEU A 139 -18.29 14.67 -26.32
N GLN A 140 -19.56 15.07 -26.38
CA GLN A 140 -20.70 14.17 -26.55
C GLN A 140 -20.53 13.34 -27.83
N TRP A 141 -20.27 13.99 -28.96
CA TRP A 141 -20.03 13.32 -30.23
C TRP A 141 -18.82 12.39 -30.21
N GLU A 142 -17.72 12.80 -29.56
CA GLU A 142 -16.53 11.94 -29.39
C GLU A 142 -16.86 10.63 -28.65
N LEU A 143 -17.70 10.69 -27.62
CA LEU A 143 -18.15 9.51 -26.87
C LEU A 143 -19.12 8.65 -27.70
N GLU A 144 -20.14 9.27 -28.30
CA GLU A 144 -21.14 8.60 -29.16
C GLU A 144 -20.50 7.84 -30.34
N LYS A 145 -19.43 8.40 -30.91
CA LYS A 145 -18.71 7.80 -32.05
C LYS A 145 -17.50 6.96 -31.63
N ASN A 146 -17.26 6.80 -30.33
CA ASN A 146 -16.09 6.11 -29.78
C ASN A 146 -14.80 6.60 -30.45
N GLU A 147 -14.64 7.92 -30.54
CA GLU A 147 -13.51 8.56 -31.19
C GLU A 147 -12.19 8.37 -30.45
N LYS A 148 -11.12 8.78 -31.11
CA LYS A 148 -9.77 8.74 -30.53
C LYS A 148 -9.65 9.74 -29.36
N VAL A 149 -9.02 9.32 -28.28
CA VAL A 149 -8.73 10.23 -27.15
C VAL A 149 -7.65 11.24 -27.55
N THR A 150 -7.71 12.44 -26.99
CA THR A 150 -6.79 13.54 -27.29
C THR A 150 -6.07 14.02 -26.03
N TYR A 151 -5.07 14.88 -26.17
CA TYR A 151 -4.56 15.60 -24.99
C TYR A 151 -5.63 16.55 -24.43
N VAL A 152 -5.58 16.79 -23.12
CA VAL A 152 -6.33 17.89 -22.49
C VAL A 152 -5.80 19.21 -23.05
N GLU A 153 -6.69 20.19 -23.26
CA GLU A 153 -6.31 21.52 -23.71
C GLU A 153 -5.49 22.26 -22.64
N GLU A 154 -4.65 23.20 -23.07
CA GLU A 154 -4.00 24.15 -22.17
C GLU A 154 -5.03 25.12 -21.61
N ASP A 155 -5.66 24.74 -20.49
CA ASP A 155 -6.75 25.47 -19.85
C ASP A 155 -6.36 26.17 -18.55
N GLY A 156 -5.08 26.12 -18.17
CA GLY A 156 -4.55 26.75 -16.96
C GLY A 156 -4.61 25.89 -15.70
N GLY A 157 -5.09 24.64 -15.79
CA GLY A 157 -5.05 23.69 -14.67
C GLY A 157 -3.63 23.26 -14.31
N GLU A 158 -3.34 23.13 -13.01
CA GLU A 158 -2.02 22.66 -12.51
C GLU A 158 -1.76 21.18 -12.85
N ASP A 159 -2.82 20.44 -13.18
CA ASP A 159 -2.81 19.01 -13.49
C ASP A 159 -2.63 18.69 -14.99
N VAL A 160 -2.54 19.70 -15.86
CA VAL A 160 -2.47 19.51 -17.33
C VAL A 160 -1.29 18.63 -17.73
N GLU A 161 -0.10 18.87 -17.19
CA GLU A 161 1.09 18.06 -17.51
C GLU A 161 0.96 16.62 -16.98
N THR A 162 0.32 16.43 -15.84
CA THR A 162 0.03 15.10 -15.29
C THR A 162 -0.93 14.35 -16.21
N TRP A 163 -2.01 14.99 -16.64
CA TRP A 163 -2.96 14.40 -17.60
C TRP A 163 -2.34 14.11 -18.96
N LYS A 164 -1.49 14.99 -19.47
CA LYS A 164 -0.73 14.70 -20.70
C LYS A 164 0.18 13.50 -20.53
N ALA A 165 0.81 13.34 -19.37
CA ALA A 165 1.64 12.18 -19.10
C ALA A 165 0.83 10.88 -19.05
N LEU A 166 -0.31 10.88 -18.34
CA LEU A 166 -1.23 9.74 -18.24
C LEU A 166 -1.79 9.34 -19.60
N MET A 167 -2.20 10.31 -20.42
CA MET A 167 -2.83 10.05 -21.72
C MET A 167 -1.82 9.86 -22.87
N ARG A 168 -0.51 10.04 -22.63
CA ARG A 168 0.52 10.10 -23.68
C ARG A 168 0.49 8.89 -24.61
N GLU A 169 0.53 7.70 -24.03
CA GLU A 169 0.58 6.45 -24.79
C GLU A 169 -0.71 6.27 -25.61
N HIS A 170 -1.87 6.51 -25.01
CA HIS A 170 -3.17 6.37 -25.66
C HIS A 170 -3.37 7.36 -26.81
N VAL A 171 -2.93 8.61 -26.65
CA VAL A 171 -3.02 9.62 -27.70
C VAL A 171 -2.05 9.32 -28.84
N GLN A 172 -0.81 8.91 -28.53
CA GLN A 172 0.19 8.56 -29.55
C GLN A 172 -0.21 7.32 -30.36
N SER A 173 -0.75 6.30 -29.69
CA SER A 173 -1.29 5.08 -30.31
C SER A 173 -2.64 5.28 -30.99
N LYS A 174 -3.25 6.47 -30.88
CA LYS A 174 -4.58 6.78 -31.43
C LYS A 174 -5.67 5.83 -30.91
N THR A 175 -5.58 5.50 -29.61
CA THR A 175 -6.55 4.65 -28.90
C THR A 175 -7.91 5.36 -28.79
N ARG A 176 -9.01 4.58 -28.82
CA ARG A 176 -10.38 5.07 -28.70
C ARG A 176 -10.87 5.08 -27.26
N TRP A 177 -11.92 5.84 -26.96
CA TRP A 177 -12.51 5.96 -25.61
C TRP A 177 -12.82 4.62 -24.93
N GLN A 178 -13.39 3.65 -25.65
CA GLN A 178 -13.70 2.34 -25.07
C GLN A 178 -12.47 1.43 -24.90
N SER A 179 -11.34 1.78 -25.53
CA SER A 179 -10.12 0.96 -25.59
C SER A 179 -9.01 1.42 -24.64
N ILE A 180 -9.23 2.50 -23.89
CA ILE A 180 -8.39 2.84 -22.73
C ILE A 180 -8.95 2.15 -21.47
N PRO A 181 -8.16 2.00 -20.40
CA PRO A 181 -8.65 1.47 -19.13
C PRO A 181 -9.88 2.23 -18.63
N TRP A 182 -10.82 1.52 -18.02
CA TRP A 182 -12.14 2.06 -17.66
C TRP A 182 -12.04 3.23 -16.68
N LEU A 183 -11.25 3.08 -15.61
CA LEU A 183 -11.02 4.16 -14.65
C LEU A 183 -10.39 5.41 -15.32
N ASP A 184 -9.44 5.21 -16.24
CA ASP A 184 -8.81 6.31 -16.98
C ASP A 184 -9.85 7.06 -17.81
N ALA A 185 -10.74 6.34 -18.50
CA ALA A 185 -11.82 6.92 -19.30
C ALA A 185 -12.77 7.78 -18.46
N GLU A 186 -13.19 7.30 -17.29
CA GLU A 186 -14.12 8.04 -16.43
C GLU A 186 -13.49 9.31 -15.87
N PHE A 187 -12.30 9.24 -15.26
CA PHE A 187 -11.64 10.44 -14.74
C PHE A 187 -11.33 11.44 -15.87
N TYR A 188 -10.88 10.93 -17.03
CA TYR A 188 -10.58 11.77 -18.18
C TYR A 188 -11.84 12.47 -18.72
N PHE A 189 -12.98 11.79 -18.72
CA PHE A 189 -14.28 12.41 -19.05
C PHE A 189 -14.58 13.60 -18.14
N TYR A 190 -14.51 13.44 -16.81
CA TYR A 190 -14.77 14.55 -15.89
C TYR A 190 -13.78 15.70 -16.08
N ARG A 191 -12.50 15.39 -16.30
CA ARG A 191 -11.48 16.42 -16.60
C ARG A 191 -11.79 17.18 -17.90
N ARG A 192 -12.29 16.48 -18.93
CA ARG A 192 -12.71 17.06 -20.22
C ARG A 192 -13.97 17.92 -20.08
N VAL A 193 -14.93 17.54 -19.24
CA VAL A 193 -16.11 18.37 -18.92
C VAL A 193 -15.67 19.69 -18.30
N LEU A 194 -14.78 19.65 -17.30
CA LEU A 194 -14.25 20.86 -16.64
C LEU A 194 -13.47 21.75 -17.60
N SER A 195 -12.65 21.16 -18.47
CA SER A 195 -11.93 21.90 -19.53
C SER A 195 -12.90 22.56 -20.51
N ALA A 196 -13.94 21.84 -20.94
CA ALA A 196 -14.93 22.33 -21.89
C ALA A 196 -15.71 23.53 -21.36
N ILE A 197 -16.09 23.53 -20.08
CA ILE A 197 -16.82 24.67 -19.47
C ILE A 197 -15.91 25.85 -19.12
N GLY A 198 -14.58 25.66 -19.16
CA GLY A 198 -13.60 26.67 -18.77
C GLY A 198 -13.47 26.83 -17.25
N TYR A 199 -13.52 25.71 -16.50
CA TYR A 199 -13.39 25.70 -15.04
C TYR A 199 -12.02 26.21 -14.56
N PHE A 200 -10.93 25.83 -15.26
CA PHE A 200 -9.55 26.18 -14.89
C PHE A 200 -9.05 27.48 -15.55
N ASP A 201 -9.77 28.00 -16.54
CA ASP A 201 -9.33 29.20 -17.25
C ASP A 201 -9.68 30.46 -16.46
N ALA A 202 -8.70 31.09 -15.82
CA ALA A 202 -8.90 32.30 -15.03
C ALA A 202 -9.46 33.51 -15.81
N LYS A 203 -9.52 33.43 -17.15
CA LYS A 203 -10.18 34.42 -18.01
C LYS A 203 -11.62 34.05 -18.37
N SER A 204 -12.02 32.80 -18.15
CA SER A 204 -13.38 32.32 -18.37
C SER A 204 -14.32 32.90 -17.32
N GLU A 205 -15.53 33.26 -17.75
CA GLU A 205 -16.62 33.62 -16.84
C GLU A 205 -17.15 32.45 -16.00
N ASN A 206 -16.74 31.22 -16.34
CA ASN A 206 -17.08 29.99 -15.65
C ASN A 206 -15.94 29.45 -14.78
N PHE A 207 -14.89 30.25 -14.59
CA PHE A 207 -13.78 29.89 -13.72
C PHE A 207 -14.27 29.48 -12.31
N GLY A 208 -13.91 28.27 -11.88
CA GLY A 208 -14.28 27.70 -10.57
C GLY A 208 -15.77 27.34 -10.41
N LYS A 209 -16.60 27.36 -11.47
CA LYS A 209 -18.02 26.97 -11.35
C LYS A 209 -18.19 25.46 -11.44
N ASP A 210 -18.67 24.85 -10.37
CA ASP A 210 -19.00 23.42 -10.32
C ASP A 210 -20.26 23.11 -11.17
N PRO A 211 -20.16 22.33 -12.26
CA PRO A 211 -21.30 21.97 -13.10
C PRO A 211 -22.27 20.99 -12.43
N PHE A 212 -21.90 20.40 -11.29
CA PHE A 212 -22.70 19.42 -10.55
C PHE A 212 -23.29 20.00 -9.26
N LYS A 213 -23.12 21.30 -9.02
CA LYS A 213 -23.54 21.95 -7.76
C LYS A 213 -25.02 21.74 -7.42
N LYS A 214 -25.90 21.75 -8.42
CA LYS A 214 -27.35 21.54 -8.23
C LYS A 214 -27.68 20.12 -7.77
N ASP A 215 -27.00 19.11 -8.30
CA ASP A 215 -27.13 17.72 -7.86
C ASP A 215 -26.72 17.57 -6.39
N LYS A 216 -25.52 18.07 -6.05
CA LYS A 216 -25.00 18.02 -4.67
C LYS A 216 -25.93 18.74 -3.68
N ARG A 217 -26.46 19.90 -4.09
CA ARG A 217 -27.37 20.69 -3.26
C ARG A 217 -28.68 19.96 -2.97
N ARG A 218 -29.27 19.29 -3.97
CA ARG A 218 -30.47 18.45 -3.77
C ARG A 218 -30.21 17.33 -2.76
N GLY A 219 -29.05 16.67 -2.85
CA GLY A 219 -28.65 15.64 -1.90
C GLY A 219 -28.45 16.17 -0.48
N LEU A 220 -27.86 17.36 -0.33
CA LEU A 220 -27.71 18.03 0.97
C LEU A 220 -29.06 18.44 1.56
N GLU A 221 -29.97 19.00 0.78
CA GLU A 221 -31.30 19.41 1.25
C GLU A 221 -32.13 18.22 1.75
N ALA A 222 -32.01 17.07 1.07
CA ALA A 222 -32.63 15.82 1.51
C ALA A 222 -32.09 15.28 2.85
N SER A 223 -30.88 15.69 3.27
CA SER A 223 -30.23 15.21 4.49
C SER A 223 -30.77 15.82 5.80
N LEU A 224 -31.62 16.85 5.75
CA LEU A 224 -32.01 17.62 6.94
C LEU A 224 -32.69 16.79 8.03
N LYS A 225 -33.69 15.98 7.66
CA LYS A 225 -34.39 15.10 8.59
C LYS A 225 -33.45 13.99 9.08
N PRO A 226 -32.73 13.29 8.18
CA PRO A 226 -31.69 12.34 8.55
C PRO A 226 -30.66 12.82 9.57
N ALA A 227 -30.14 14.04 9.39
CA ALA A 227 -29.09 14.61 10.22
C ALA A 227 -29.48 14.77 11.70
N VAL A 228 -30.78 14.89 11.99
CA VAL A 228 -31.28 14.98 13.37
C VAL A 228 -31.02 13.68 14.14
N ASN A 229 -31.23 12.53 13.50
CA ASN A 229 -30.99 11.22 14.14
C ASN A 229 -29.50 11.00 14.42
N LEU A 230 -28.65 11.41 13.47
CA LEU A 230 -27.20 11.41 13.68
C LEU A 230 -26.79 12.32 14.85
N ALA A 231 -27.38 13.51 14.95
CA ALA A 231 -27.12 14.42 16.06
C ALA A 231 -27.52 13.82 17.42
N LYS A 232 -28.66 13.12 17.49
CA LYS A 232 -29.10 12.40 18.70
C LYS A 232 -28.12 11.29 19.06
N LYS A 233 -27.66 10.52 18.07
CA LYS A 233 -26.72 9.40 18.26
C LYS A 233 -25.34 9.85 18.74
N LEU A 234 -24.79 10.90 18.11
CA LEU A 234 -23.51 11.49 18.50
C LEU A 234 -23.56 12.18 19.87
N LYS A 235 -24.74 12.51 20.38
CA LYS A 235 -24.88 13.08 21.73
C LYS A 235 -24.67 12.02 22.83
N SER A 236 -25.03 10.75 22.56
CA SER A 236 -24.89 9.63 23.50
C SER A 236 -23.70 8.71 23.20
N PHE A 237 -22.91 9.04 22.18
CA PHE A 237 -21.78 8.23 21.70
C PHE A 237 -20.68 8.08 22.76
N ASP A 238 -20.23 6.84 22.97
CA ASP A 238 -19.10 6.48 23.83
C ASP A 238 -18.13 5.57 23.06
N ALA A 239 -16.94 6.08 22.75
CA ALA A 239 -15.91 5.34 22.01
C ALA A 239 -15.38 4.08 22.74
N ARG A 240 -15.69 3.90 24.03
CA ARG A 240 -15.38 2.67 24.76
C ARG A 240 -16.34 1.53 24.45
N LYS A 241 -17.48 1.82 23.83
CA LYS A 241 -18.49 0.82 23.45
C LYS A 241 -18.30 0.44 22.00
N GLU A 242 -18.02 -0.84 21.75
CA GLU A 242 -17.89 -1.39 20.40
C GLU A 242 -19.13 -1.09 19.54
N ALA A 243 -20.33 -1.23 20.10
CA ALA A 243 -21.59 -0.99 19.40
C ALA A 243 -21.73 0.44 18.86
N ASP A 244 -21.26 1.43 19.63
CA ASP A 244 -21.32 2.84 19.22
C ASP A 244 -20.35 3.12 18.06
N LEU A 245 -19.11 2.61 18.14
CA LEU A 245 -18.11 2.70 17.07
C LEU A 245 -18.59 2.00 15.79
N ARG A 246 -19.01 0.74 15.93
CA ARG A 246 -19.48 -0.10 14.81
C ARG A 246 -20.68 0.54 14.12
N SER A 247 -21.57 1.17 14.89
CA SER A 247 -22.68 1.89 14.29
C SER A 247 -22.25 3.11 13.48
N MET A 248 -21.22 3.85 13.88
CA MET A 248 -20.73 4.99 13.09
C MET A 248 -20.04 4.52 11.80
N VAL A 249 -19.33 3.40 11.85
CA VAL A 249 -18.76 2.74 10.66
C VAL A 249 -19.86 2.39 9.65
N PHE A 250 -20.96 1.77 10.11
CA PHE A 250 -22.06 1.39 9.22
C PHE A 250 -22.89 2.57 8.71
N VAL A 251 -23.08 3.61 9.52
CA VAL A 251 -23.67 4.87 9.07
C VAL A 251 -22.88 5.45 7.89
N SER A 252 -21.55 5.46 7.99
CA SER A 252 -20.68 5.93 6.90
C SER A 252 -20.70 4.99 5.68
N LEU A 253 -20.69 3.67 5.88
CA LEU A 253 -20.76 2.68 4.78
C LEU A 253 -22.05 2.81 3.95
N TRP A 254 -23.20 2.94 4.63
CA TRP A 254 -24.53 2.92 3.99
C TRP A 254 -25.13 4.31 3.78
N GLY A 255 -24.37 5.39 3.97
CA GLY A 255 -24.86 6.77 3.82
C GLY A 255 -25.52 7.05 2.47
N ASN A 256 -25.19 6.27 1.43
CA ASN A 256 -25.81 6.35 0.11
C ASN A 256 -27.22 5.73 0.00
N ARG A 257 -27.75 5.08 1.05
CA ARG A 257 -29.04 4.37 1.01
C ARG A 257 -30.19 5.06 1.75
N ALA A 258 -29.93 6.22 2.38
CA ALA A 258 -30.90 7.22 2.84
C ALA A 258 -32.23 6.74 3.45
N ASP A 259 -32.23 5.65 4.22
CA ASP A 259 -33.27 5.38 5.21
C ASP A 259 -32.59 5.25 6.58
N LEU A 260 -33.19 5.86 7.60
CA LEU A 260 -32.62 6.00 8.95
C LEU A 260 -33.53 5.44 10.04
N SER A 261 -34.72 4.95 9.67
CA SER A 261 -35.69 4.36 10.60
C SER A 261 -35.14 3.14 11.36
N ILE A 262 -33.99 2.61 10.95
CA ILE A 262 -33.48 1.30 11.38
C ILE A 262 -32.14 1.41 12.17
N TRP A 263 -31.75 2.60 12.65
CA TRP A 263 -30.49 2.78 13.42
C TRP A 263 -30.69 3.17 14.91
N ALA A 264 -31.76 2.71 15.56
CA ALA A 264 -31.95 2.88 17.00
C ALA A 264 -30.91 2.09 17.81
N ALA A 265 -30.46 2.67 18.93
CA ALA A 265 -29.25 2.26 19.66
C ALA A 265 -29.35 0.93 20.44
N GLU A 266 -30.54 0.34 20.56
CA GLU A 266 -30.74 -0.95 21.26
C GLU A 266 -30.66 -2.17 20.33
N ASP A 267 -30.69 -1.97 19.01
CA ASP A 267 -30.83 -3.06 18.05
C ASP A 267 -29.61 -3.27 17.16
N ALA A 268 -28.44 -2.65 17.36
CA ALA A 268 -27.30 -2.78 16.42
C ALA A 268 -26.80 -4.24 16.20
N GLU A 269 -27.05 -5.15 17.16
CA GLU A 269 -26.84 -6.60 16.99
C GLU A 269 -27.97 -7.31 16.22
N LYS A 270 -29.21 -6.78 16.25
CA LYS A 270 -30.38 -7.28 15.50
C LYS A 270 -30.58 -6.61 14.12
N THR A 271 -30.17 -5.37 13.93
CA THR A 271 -30.43 -4.54 12.73
C THR A 271 -29.41 -4.68 11.61
N ALA A 272 -28.31 -5.41 11.83
CA ALA A 272 -27.64 -6.07 10.71
C ALA A 272 -28.58 -7.07 9.98
N GLY A 273 -29.70 -7.46 10.62
CA GLY A 273 -30.76 -8.29 10.08
C GLY A 273 -32.13 -7.61 9.86
N GLU A 274 -32.32 -6.32 10.15
CA GLU A 274 -33.64 -5.67 10.18
C GLU A 274 -33.72 -4.34 9.38
N TYR A 275 -32.99 -4.21 8.27
CA TYR A 275 -33.27 -3.26 7.17
C TYR A 275 -34.22 -3.89 6.13
N ALA A 276 -35.32 -4.47 6.63
CA ALA A 276 -36.36 -5.13 5.86
C ALA A 276 -37.75 -4.71 6.37
N SER A 277 -38.17 -3.47 6.11
CA SER A 277 -39.59 -3.09 6.04
C SER A 277 -39.77 -1.61 5.69
N GLY A 278 -40.54 -1.32 4.63
CA GLY A 278 -41.24 -0.05 4.40
C GLY A 278 -40.97 0.61 3.04
N GLY A 279 -41.83 0.48 2.02
CA GLY A 279 -43.16 -0.11 2.05
C GLY A 279 -43.94 -0.14 0.73
N SER A 280 -45.16 -0.65 0.94
CA SER A 280 -46.38 -0.73 0.12
C SER A 280 -46.35 -1.51 -1.19
N ASP A 281 -47.02 -2.67 -1.08
CA ASP A 281 -47.89 -3.32 -2.06
C ASP A 281 -47.21 -4.22 -3.11
N GLY A 282 -47.04 -5.50 -2.73
CA GLY A 282 -46.72 -6.59 -3.65
C GLY A 282 -46.18 -7.81 -2.91
N GLU A 283 -47.05 -8.78 -2.64
CA GLU A 283 -46.77 -10.05 -1.96
C GLU A 283 -45.72 -10.89 -2.73
N ASP A 284 -44.42 -10.81 -2.35
CA ASP A 284 -43.39 -11.86 -2.59
C ASP A 284 -41.95 -11.51 -2.06
N GLU A 285 -41.79 -10.78 -0.93
CA GLU A 285 -40.46 -10.29 -0.48
C GLU A 285 -39.93 -10.87 0.86
N ASP A 286 -40.66 -11.78 1.50
CA ASP A 286 -40.52 -12.12 2.93
C ASP A 286 -39.30 -12.98 3.38
N LYS A 287 -38.20 -13.15 2.61
CA LYS A 287 -37.03 -13.98 3.05
C LYS A 287 -35.59 -13.50 2.71
N LYS A 288 -35.35 -12.37 2.03
CA LYS A 288 -34.08 -12.19 1.24
C LYS A 288 -32.93 -11.30 1.75
N ASN A 289 -33.01 -10.50 2.83
CA ASN A 289 -32.03 -9.40 3.05
C ASN A 289 -31.12 -9.44 4.30
N LYS A 290 -30.96 -10.57 4.98
CA LYS A 290 -30.04 -10.72 6.14
C LYS A 290 -28.53 -10.78 5.79
N ASN A 291 -28.15 -10.68 4.51
CA ASN A 291 -26.82 -11.08 4.01
C ASN A 291 -26.11 -10.04 3.10
N ALA A 292 -26.39 -8.74 3.28
CA ALA A 292 -25.90 -7.67 2.39
C ALA A 292 -24.40 -7.35 2.54
N LEU A 293 -23.78 -7.67 3.69
CA LEU A 293 -22.33 -7.56 3.89
C LEU A 293 -21.63 -8.83 3.41
N LEU A 294 -20.79 -8.68 2.39
CA LEU A 294 -19.98 -9.78 1.88
C LEU A 294 -18.79 -10.04 2.80
N THR A 295 -18.13 -8.98 3.27
CA THR A 295 -17.05 -9.04 4.27
C THR A 295 -17.34 -8.04 5.39
N ASP A 296 -17.02 -8.40 6.63
CA ASP A 296 -17.31 -7.58 7.81
C ASP A 296 -16.18 -7.67 8.87
N ASP A 297 -15.14 -6.88 8.65
CA ASP A 297 -14.03 -6.73 9.61
C ASP A 297 -14.29 -5.63 10.64
N SER A 298 -15.53 -5.14 10.77
CA SER A 298 -15.84 -3.99 11.63
C SER A 298 -15.57 -4.26 13.11
N LYS A 299 -15.65 -5.52 13.58
CA LYS A 299 -15.23 -5.86 14.96
C LYS A 299 -13.75 -5.62 15.19
N ALA A 300 -12.91 -6.14 14.29
CA ALA A 300 -11.46 -5.96 14.35
C ALA A 300 -11.08 -4.48 14.27
N LEU A 301 -11.75 -3.72 13.38
CA LEU A 301 -11.60 -2.28 13.30
C LEU A 301 -11.99 -1.58 14.62
N CYS A 302 -13.14 -1.90 15.20
CA CYS A 302 -13.58 -1.26 16.45
C CYS A 302 -12.66 -1.58 17.62
N ALA A 303 -12.15 -2.80 17.71
CA ALA A 303 -11.14 -3.18 18.69
C ALA A 303 -9.87 -2.33 18.53
N TYR A 304 -9.42 -2.11 17.29
CA TYR A 304 -8.29 -1.22 17.01
C TYR A 304 -8.58 0.26 17.35
N LEU A 305 -9.75 0.78 16.99
CA LEU A 305 -10.16 2.15 17.35
C LEU A 305 -10.20 2.35 18.88
N ALA A 306 -10.61 1.34 19.64
CA ALA A 306 -10.70 1.37 21.09
C ALA A 306 -9.38 1.06 21.83
N SER A 307 -8.34 0.57 21.15
CA SER A 307 -7.10 0.09 21.79
C SER A 307 -6.26 1.22 22.41
N GLY A 308 -6.48 2.47 21.97
CA GLY A 308 -5.68 3.63 22.37
C GLY A 308 -4.44 3.87 21.52
N GLU A 309 -4.16 3.03 20.52
CA GLU A 309 -3.03 3.17 19.59
C GLU A 309 -3.10 4.40 18.69
N LEU A 310 -4.28 5.01 18.56
CA LEU A 310 -4.53 6.21 17.77
C LEU A 310 -4.33 7.52 18.55
N LYS A 311 -4.04 7.46 19.87
CA LYS A 311 -3.68 8.64 20.66
C LYS A 311 -2.39 9.26 20.13
N GLY A 312 -2.36 10.57 19.93
CA GLY A 312 -1.21 11.24 19.31
C GLY A 312 -1.13 11.11 17.79
N LYS A 313 -2.03 10.33 17.16
CA LYS A 313 -2.02 10.08 15.71
C LYS A 313 -3.20 10.76 15.01
N SER A 314 -3.09 10.85 13.69
CA SER A 314 -4.18 11.31 12.82
C SER A 314 -4.93 10.14 12.15
N VAL A 315 -6.20 10.35 11.83
CA VAL A 315 -6.99 9.41 11.00
C VAL A 315 -7.32 10.10 9.69
N SER A 316 -6.89 9.52 8.56
CA SER A 316 -7.22 10.00 7.22
C SER A 316 -8.54 9.40 6.75
N LEU A 317 -9.48 10.22 6.30
CA LEU A 317 -10.73 9.80 5.69
C LEU A 317 -10.75 10.28 4.23
N VAL A 318 -10.60 9.37 3.29
CA VAL A 318 -10.69 9.64 1.85
C VAL A 318 -12.17 9.61 1.48
N VAL A 319 -12.73 10.81 1.28
CA VAL A 319 -14.18 11.03 1.12
C VAL A 319 -14.62 10.69 -0.31
N ASP A 320 -15.83 10.11 -0.42
CA ASP A 320 -16.50 9.83 -1.69
C ASP A 320 -17.45 11.00 -2.03
N ASN A 321 -18.74 10.90 -1.69
CA ASN A 321 -19.77 11.83 -2.13
C ASN A 321 -20.13 12.91 -1.10
N ALA A 322 -20.49 14.09 -1.62
CA ALA A 322 -21.29 15.11 -0.97
C ALA A 322 -22.74 14.63 -0.73
N GLY A 323 -23.57 15.50 -0.17
CA GLY A 323 -24.94 15.22 0.21
C GLY A 323 -25.01 14.47 1.54
N PHE A 324 -25.98 13.55 1.67
CA PHE A 324 -26.17 12.82 2.92
C PHE A 324 -25.02 11.87 3.27
N GLU A 325 -24.32 11.30 2.28
CA GLU A 325 -23.12 10.50 2.56
C GLU A 325 -22.05 11.32 3.27
N LEU A 326 -21.77 12.55 2.82
CA LEU A 326 -20.85 13.44 3.51
C LEU A 326 -21.30 13.75 4.93
N VAL A 327 -22.61 13.92 5.19
CA VAL A 327 -23.11 14.10 6.56
C VAL A 327 -22.81 12.88 7.44
N CYS A 328 -22.93 11.67 6.88
CA CYS A 328 -22.58 10.42 7.58
C CYS A 328 -21.07 10.32 7.83
N ASP A 329 -20.25 10.72 6.87
CA ASP A 329 -18.78 10.74 6.97
C ASP A 329 -18.29 11.77 8.00
N LEU A 330 -18.91 12.95 8.05
CA LEU A 330 -18.63 13.95 9.10
C LEU A 330 -19.08 13.47 10.48
N ALA A 331 -20.16 12.68 10.57
CA ALA A 331 -20.57 12.04 11.82
C ALA A 331 -19.53 11.00 12.29
N LEU A 332 -19.02 10.17 11.38
CA LEU A 332 -17.91 9.26 11.69
C LEU A 332 -16.65 10.04 12.09
N ALA A 333 -16.31 11.12 11.40
CA ALA A 333 -15.19 11.99 11.75
C ALA A 333 -15.34 12.59 13.17
N ASP A 334 -16.56 12.90 13.62
CA ASP A 334 -16.83 13.43 14.97
C ASP A 334 -16.57 12.37 16.02
N ALA A 335 -17.09 11.17 15.81
CA ALA A 335 -16.83 10.00 16.63
C ALA A 335 -15.33 9.67 16.74
N LEU A 336 -14.59 9.76 15.64
CA LEU A 336 -13.15 9.49 15.61
C LEU A 336 -12.33 10.49 16.45
N THR A 337 -12.81 11.73 16.65
CA THR A 337 -12.12 12.70 17.52
C THR A 337 -12.06 12.28 19.00
N ALA A 338 -12.77 11.23 19.38
CA ALA A 338 -12.67 10.62 20.71
C ALA A 338 -11.48 9.65 20.85
N VAL A 339 -10.95 9.13 19.74
CA VAL A 339 -9.89 8.11 19.72
C VAL A 339 -8.58 8.58 19.09
N CYS A 340 -8.61 9.66 18.31
CA CYS A 340 -7.43 10.28 17.70
C CYS A 340 -7.35 11.79 17.97
N ASP A 341 -6.18 12.36 17.72
CA ASP A 341 -5.92 13.79 17.95
C ASP A 341 -6.51 14.66 16.82
N ARG A 342 -6.48 14.13 15.60
CA ARG A 342 -6.83 14.84 14.38
C ARG A 342 -7.47 13.92 13.34
N VAL A 343 -8.49 14.42 12.64
CA VAL A 343 -9.07 13.77 11.47
C VAL A 343 -8.73 14.57 10.23
N VAL A 344 -8.20 13.92 9.20
CA VAL A 344 -7.85 14.53 7.92
C VAL A 344 -8.88 14.10 6.88
N LEU A 345 -9.76 15.01 6.50
CA LEU A 345 -10.76 14.85 5.44
C LEU A 345 -10.10 15.10 4.08
N ARG A 346 -9.80 14.03 3.35
CA ARG A 346 -9.17 14.10 2.03
C ARG A 346 -10.26 14.18 0.96
N VAL A 347 -10.32 15.31 0.28
CA VAL A 347 -11.40 15.67 -0.65
C VAL A 347 -10.85 15.93 -2.05
N LYS A 348 -11.74 15.92 -3.05
CA LYS A 348 -11.35 16.19 -4.44
C LYS A 348 -10.94 17.67 -4.58
N ALA A 349 -9.86 17.93 -5.31
CA ALA A 349 -9.40 19.30 -5.59
C ALA A 349 -10.35 20.08 -6.53
N HIS A 350 -11.13 19.36 -7.32
CA HIS A 350 -12.14 19.92 -8.21
C HIS A 350 -13.30 18.92 -8.42
N PRO A 351 -14.46 19.37 -8.96
CA PRO A 351 -15.60 18.51 -9.20
C PRO A 351 -15.23 17.30 -10.05
N THR A 352 -15.58 16.11 -9.57
CA THR A 352 -15.29 14.81 -10.21
C THR A 352 -16.44 13.88 -9.83
N PHE A 353 -16.78 12.88 -10.66
CA PHE A 353 -17.82 11.87 -10.34
C PHE A 353 -19.19 12.42 -9.90
N VAL A 354 -19.59 13.60 -10.42
CA VAL A 354 -20.84 14.32 -10.12
C VAL A 354 -20.95 14.75 -8.66
N SER A 355 -21.07 13.80 -7.74
CA SER A 355 -21.32 14.03 -6.34
C SER A 355 -20.07 14.08 -5.47
N ASP A 356 -18.86 13.83 -5.97
CA ASP A 356 -17.70 13.81 -5.09
C ASP A 356 -17.49 15.12 -4.33
N ALA A 357 -17.16 15.00 -3.05
CA ALA A 357 -17.00 16.14 -2.16
C ALA A 357 -15.72 16.93 -2.48
N THR A 358 -15.86 18.26 -2.56
CA THR A 358 -14.75 19.23 -2.56
C THR A 358 -14.65 19.94 -1.21
N VAL A 359 -13.67 20.83 -1.07
CA VAL A 359 -13.53 21.71 0.10
C VAL A 359 -14.78 22.56 0.30
N GLU A 360 -15.34 23.16 -0.77
CA GLU A 360 -16.55 23.98 -0.63
C GLU A 360 -17.73 23.16 -0.13
N ASP A 361 -17.85 21.89 -0.55
CA ASP A 361 -18.94 21.04 -0.12
C ASP A 361 -18.87 20.78 1.40
N VAL A 362 -17.69 20.47 1.96
CA VAL A 362 -17.54 20.27 3.41
C VAL A 362 -18.04 21.49 4.21
N TRP A 363 -17.61 22.69 3.83
CA TRP A 363 -18.03 23.92 4.51
C TRP A 363 -19.52 24.22 4.31
N GLU A 364 -20.04 24.06 3.09
CA GLU A 364 -21.45 24.28 2.80
C GLU A 364 -22.34 23.33 3.60
N HIS A 365 -21.95 22.06 3.76
CA HIS A 365 -22.72 21.09 4.53
C HIS A 365 -22.82 21.50 5.99
N VAL A 366 -21.68 21.87 6.59
CA VAL A 366 -21.64 22.35 7.98
C VAL A 366 -22.47 23.61 8.16
N ASP A 367 -22.30 24.62 7.30
CA ASP A 367 -23.04 25.87 7.37
C ASP A 367 -24.55 25.70 7.12
N PHE A 368 -24.93 24.82 6.20
CA PHE A 368 -26.32 24.51 5.90
C PHE A 368 -27.00 23.79 7.07
N LEU A 369 -26.32 22.82 7.67
CA LEU A 369 -26.83 22.11 8.85
C LEU A 369 -26.93 23.02 10.08
N GLU A 370 -26.11 24.06 10.18
CA GLU A 370 -26.21 25.08 11.23
C GLU A 370 -27.36 26.08 10.98
N SER A 371 -27.55 26.53 9.73
CA SER A 371 -28.45 27.65 9.42
C SER A 371 -29.89 27.26 9.10
N ALA A 372 -30.13 26.11 8.45
CA ALA A 372 -31.45 25.79 7.91
C ALA A 372 -32.55 25.75 9.01
N SER A 373 -33.76 26.21 8.65
CA SER A 373 -34.96 26.10 9.48
C SER A 373 -35.82 24.94 8.99
N SER A 374 -36.66 24.36 9.85
CA SER A 374 -37.49 23.18 9.57
C SER A 374 -38.63 23.38 8.54
N SER A 375 -38.62 24.47 7.76
CA SER A 375 -39.75 24.94 6.94
C SER A 375 -39.65 24.64 5.44
N SER A 376 -38.58 23.98 4.98
CA SER A 376 -38.29 23.83 3.54
C SER A 376 -38.66 22.45 2.99
N SER A 377 -39.95 22.11 2.94
CA SER A 377 -40.50 21.08 2.04
C SER A 377 -42.03 21.12 2.04
N ASN A 378 -42.60 22.01 1.24
CA ASN A 378 -43.96 21.84 0.69
C ASN A 378 -44.11 22.75 -0.54
N SER A 379 -43.77 22.23 -1.72
CA SER A 379 -44.25 22.78 -2.99
C SER A 379 -44.31 21.70 -4.06
N SER A 380 -45.39 20.92 -4.07
CA SER A 380 -46.03 20.37 -5.27
C SER A 380 -47.26 19.53 -4.90
N SER A 381 -48.45 20.11 -4.99
CA SER A 381 -49.65 19.47 -5.56
C SER A 381 -50.88 20.39 -5.51
N SER A 382 -51.44 20.58 -6.70
CA SER A 382 -52.82 20.89 -7.09
C SER A 382 -53.79 21.51 -6.08
N SER A 383 -54.30 22.67 -6.48
CA SER A 383 -55.61 23.21 -6.17
C SER A 383 -56.75 22.18 -6.31
N GLY A 384 -57.52 22.00 -5.24
CA GLY A 384 -58.76 21.23 -5.23
C GLY A 384 -59.60 21.59 -4.01
N SER A 385 -60.51 22.54 -4.19
CA SER A 385 -61.44 23.02 -3.18
C SER A 385 -62.50 21.95 -2.86
N SER A 386 -62.71 21.63 -1.59
CA SER A 386 -64.06 21.35 -1.07
C SER A 386 -64.08 21.36 0.46
N SER A 387 -65.09 22.07 0.96
CA SER A 387 -65.43 22.29 2.35
C SER A 387 -66.15 21.09 2.96
N SER A 388 -65.76 20.66 4.16
CA SER A 388 -66.75 20.19 5.16
C SER A 388 -66.21 20.33 6.59
N SER A 389 -67.14 20.68 7.46
CA SER A 389 -67.00 21.04 8.86
C SER A 389 -66.97 19.82 9.80
N GLY A 390 -66.03 19.81 10.74
CA GLY A 390 -66.04 18.92 11.91
C GLY A 390 -65.06 19.42 12.99
N LYS A 391 -65.58 19.77 14.17
CA LYS A 391 -64.81 20.30 15.32
C LYS A 391 -64.16 19.16 16.14
N SER A 392 -63.11 19.56 16.87
CA SER A 392 -62.55 19.03 18.13
C SER A 392 -61.34 18.07 18.06
N ASN A 393 -60.38 18.31 18.98
CA ASN A 393 -59.09 17.65 19.24
C ASN A 393 -57.88 17.94 18.33
N LYS A 394 -57.54 19.22 18.09
CA LYS A 394 -56.32 19.64 17.36
C LYS A 394 -55.36 20.58 18.12
N SER A 395 -55.67 21.02 19.34
CA SER A 395 -54.87 22.06 20.02
C SER A 395 -53.63 21.55 20.77
N ASP A 396 -53.66 20.35 21.35
CA ASP A 396 -52.52 19.86 22.16
C ASP A 396 -51.42 19.20 21.30
N LYS A 397 -51.80 18.40 20.29
CA LYS A 397 -50.85 17.79 19.33
C LYS A 397 -50.04 18.81 18.53
N ALA A 398 -50.63 19.95 18.16
CA ALA A 398 -49.92 21.01 17.43
C ALA A 398 -48.85 21.70 18.29
N SER A 399 -49.08 21.79 19.60
CA SER A 399 -48.12 22.36 20.56
C SER A 399 -46.94 21.44 20.84
N GLU A 400 -47.19 20.12 20.87
CA GLU A 400 -46.20 19.08 21.09
C GLU A 400 -45.32 18.85 19.84
N GLU A 401 -45.94 18.77 18.65
CA GLU A 401 -45.22 18.71 17.36
C GLU A 401 -44.37 19.97 17.11
N GLY A 402 -44.84 21.15 17.51
CA GLY A 402 -44.07 22.39 17.42
C GLY A 402 -42.84 22.41 18.35
N ARG A 403 -42.98 21.81 19.54
CA ARG A 403 -41.90 21.72 20.54
C ARG A 403 -40.86 20.66 20.17
N GLU A 404 -41.29 19.56 19.56
CA GLU A 404 -40.42 18.49 19.05
C GLU A 404 -39.61 18.95 17.83
N LYS A 405 -40.24 19.64 16.87
CA LYS A 405 -39.56 20.28 15.74
C LYS A 405 -38.51 21.31 16.20
N SER A 406 -38.77 22.03 17.28
CA SER A 406 -37.79 22.98 17.85
C SER A 406 -36.57 22.29 18.48
N LYS A 407 -36.75 21.15 19.17
CA LYS A 407 -35.64 20.37 19.75
C LYS A 407 -34.77 19.69 18.68
N ASP A 408 -35.38 19.20 17.62
CA ASP A 408 -34.67 18.53 16.52
C ASP A 408 -33.78 19.50 15.73
N VAL A 409 -34.29 20.70 15.45
CA VAL A 409 -33.49 21.78 14.85
C VAL A 409 -32.31 22.14 15.73
N GLU A 410 -32.51 22.25 17.05
CA GLU A 410 -31.45 22.57 17.99
C GLU A 410 -30.38 21.46 18.09
N ALA A 411 -30.78 20.19 18.09
CA ALA A 411 -29.83 19.06 18.12
C ALA A 411 -28.91 19.08 16.89
N ARG A 412 -29.49 19.21 15.69
CA ARG A 412 -28.72 19.31 14.44
C ARG A 412 -27.81 20.53 14.42
N ARG A 413 -28.28 21.69 14.91
CA ARG A 413 -27.46 22.91 15.01
C ARG A 413 -26.25 22.71 15.90
N LYS A 414 -26.43 22.14 17.09
CA LYS A 414 -25.32 21.88 18.03
C LYS A 414 -24.27 20.95 17.42
N MET A 415 -24.70 19.89 16.72
CA MET A 415 -23.81 19.00 15.99
C MET A 415 -23.01 19.77 14.93
N ALA A 416 -23.67 20.57 14.09
CA ALA A 416 -23.02 21.36 13.05
C ALA A 416 -22.05 22.41 13.63
N SER A 417 -22.42 23.11 14.70
CA SER A 417 -21.52 24.06 15.38
C SER A 417 -20.30 23.39 15.99
N ARG A 418 -20.44 22.15 16.51
CA ARG A 418 -19.29 21.34 16.96
C ARG A 418 -18.36 20.99 15.81
N TRP A 419 -18.90 20.53 14.69
CA TRP A 419 -18.12 20.23 13.47
C TRP A 419 -17.38 21.47 12.95
N LYS A 420 -18.06 22.61 12.93
CA LYS A 420 -17.46 23.91 12.59
C LYS A 420 -16.32 24.27 13.53
N SER A 421 -16.46 24.01 14.82
CA SER A 421 -15.38 24.19 15.79
C SER A 421 -14.19 23.29 15.50
N HIS A 422 -14.40 22.03 15.11
CA HIS A 422 -13.31 21.11 14.75
C HIS A 422 -12.53 21.60 13.53
N LEU A 423 -13.24 22.09 12.50
CA LEU A 423 -12.61 22.69 11.32
C LEU A 423 -11.80 23.94 11.68
N LEU A 424 -12.37 24.84 12.50
CA LEU A 424 -11.70 26.08 12.89
C LEU A 424 -10.51 25.87 13.84
N SER A 425 -10.54 24.82 14.65
CA SER A 425 -9.46 24.48 15.58
C SER A 425 -8.34 23.64 14.95
N GLY A 426 -8.52 23.16 13.72
CA GLY A 426 -7.60 22.21 13.07
C GLY A 426 -7.67 20.78 13.63
N ARG A 427 -8.70 20.47 14.43
CA ARG A 427 -8.99 19.09 14.85
C ARG A 427 -9.50 18.27 13.68
N TRP A 428 -10.25 18.91 12.79
CA TRP A 428 -10.48 18.43 11.43
C TRP A 428 -9.68 19.27 10.47
N VAL A 429 -8.93 18.62 9.59
CA VAL A 429 -8.19 19.26 8.49
C VAL A 429 -8.81 18.80 7.18
N VAL A 430 -9.12 19.72 6.28
CA VAL A 430 -9.63 19.41 4.95
C VAL A 430 -8.49 19.57 3.95
N GLU A 431 -8.08 18.47 3.32
CA GLU A 431 -6.94 18.45 2.39
C GLU A 431 -7.41 18.11 0.97
N PRO A 432 -7.52 19.11 0.08
CA PRO A 432 -7.68 18.86 -1.35
C PRO A 432 -6.35 18.45 -1.99
N ASP A 433 -6.41 17.53 -2.94
CA ASP A 433 -5.27 17.19 -3.80
C ASP A 433 -5.77 16.74 -5.18
N PHE A 434 -5.05 17.12 -6.24
CA PHE A 434 -5.33 16.66 -7.60
C PHE A 434 -5.14 15.15 -7.76
N ALA A 435 -4.31 14.52 -6.92
CA ALA A 435 -4.15 13.08 -6.85
C ALA A 435 -5.48 12.37 -6.54
N TRP A 436 -6.44 13.02 -5.88
CA TRP A 436 -7.78 12.45 -5.65
C TRP A 436 -8.68 12.53 -6.89
N CYS A 437 -8.34 13.38 -7.85
CA CYS A 437 -9.05 13.63 -9.11
C CYS A 437 -8.40 12.93 -10.32
N GLN A 438 -7.49 11.98 -10.08
CA GLN A 438 -6.73 11.28 -11.11
C GLN A 438 -6.89 9.76 -10.97
N PRO A 439 -6.79 9.00 -12.07
CA PRO A 439 -7.09 7.57 -12.08
C PRO A 439 -5.97 6.70 -11.50
N GLN A 440 -4.82 7.26 -11.13
CA GLN A 440 -3.70 6.45 -10.67
C GLN A 440 -4.11 5.57 -9.48
N PRO A 441 -3.68 4.30 -9.48
CA PRO A 441 -3.85 3.43 -8.33
C PRO A 441 -3.12 3.98 -7.11
N PHE A 442 -3.54 3.59 -5.91
CA PHE A 442 -2.98 4.18 -4.68
C PHE A 442 -1.49 3.88 -4.46
N TRP A 443 -0.96 2.80 -5.04
CA TRP A 443 0.48 2.53 -5.08
C TRP A 443 1.26 3.49 -6.00
N ASN A 444 0.60 4.17 -6.93
CA ASN A 444 1.20 5.16 -7.86
C ASN A 444 0.75 6.60 -7.57
N LEU A 445 0.29 6.89 -6.34
CA LEU A 445 0.03 8.28 -5.94
C LEU A 445 1.31 9.13 -6.04
N PRO A 446 1.18 10.44 -6.34
CA PRO A 446 2.30 11.38 -6.22
C PRO A 446 2.97 11.28 -4.85
N ALA A 447 4.31 11.43 -4.83
CA ALA A 447 5.15 11.21 -3.64
C ALA A 447 4.61 11.89 -2.38
N LEU A 448 4.22 13.17 -2.49
CA LEU A 448 3.68 13.95 -1.37
C LEU A 448 2.32 13.43 -0.89
N ALA A 449 1.42 13.10 -1.82
CA ALA A 449 0.11 12.54 -1.49
C ALA A 449 0.27 11.16 -0.81
N ARG A 450 1.19 10.31 -1.30
CA ARG A 450 1.49 9.01 -0.67
C ARG A 450 2.12 9.17 0.71
N ALA A 451 3.11 10.06 0.85
CA ALA A 451 3.74 10.38 2.12
C ALA A 451 2.72 10.89 3.16
N SER A 452 1.71 11.65 2.72
CA SER A 452 0.64 12.17 3.58
C SER A 452 -0.25 11.09 4.21
N LEU A 453 -0.24 9.87 3.67
CA LEU A 453 -0.94 8.69 4.21
C LEU A 453 -0.06 7.82 5.10
N SER A 454 1.22 8.14 5.21
CA SER A 454 2.20 7.32 5.92
C SER A 454 2.07 7.47 7.42
N SER A 455 2.12 6.33 8.11
CA SER A 455 2.29 6.29 9.57
C SER A 455 3.62 6.87 10.02
N GLU A 456 4.66 6.83 9.17
CA GLU A 456 6.02 7.26 9.48
C GLU A 456 6.19 8.79 9.35
N LEU A 457 5.70 9.35 8.24
CA LEU A 457 5.99 10.75 7.86
C LEU A 457 4.96 11.74 8.39
N ASN A 458 3.72 11.29 8.63
CA ASN A 458 2.61 12.17 8.99
C ASN A 458 1.79 11.65 10.18
N ASP A 459 2.31 10.67 10.93
CA ASP A 459 1.64 10.06 12.09
C ASP A 459 0.21 9.60 11.76
N THR A 460 -0.02 9.09 10.54
CA THR A 460 -1.34 8.55 10.14
C THR A 460 -1.53 7.18 10.76
N GLY A 461 -2.40 7.09 11.77
CA GLY A 461 -2.69 5.85 12.48
C GLY A 461 -3.76 4.98 11.81
N LEU A 462 -4.58 5.54 10.92
CA LEU A 462 -5.57 4.80 10.14
C LEU A 462 -5.96 5.60 8.90
N THR A 463 -6.13 4.91 7.78
CA THR A 463 -6.76 5.46 6.59
C THR A 463 -8.07 4.74 6.28
N ILE A 464 -9.16 5.51 6.20
CA ILE A 464 -10.50 5.05 5.84
C ILE A 464 -10.76 5.43 4.39
N ILE A 465 -10.99 4.42 3.54
CA ILE A 465 -11.28 4.57 2.12
C ILE A 465 -12.79 4.43 1.90
N LYS A 466 -13.46 5.51 1.50
CA LYS A 466 -14.90 5.51 1.20
C LYS A 466 -15.18 5.26 -0.27
N GLY A 467 -16.21 4.46 -0.53
CA GLY A 467 -16.87 4.43 -1.83
C GLY A 467 -16.20 3.57 -2.89
N ASP A 468 -16.89 3.45 -4.02
CA ASP A 468 -16.53 2.50 -5.07
C ASP A 468 -15.34 2.97 -5.92
N ALA A 469 -15.28 4.25 -6.27
CA ALA A 469 -14.17 4.81 -7.06
C ALA A 469 -12.83 4.74 -6.31
N ASN A 470 -12.81 5.05 -5.01
CA ASN A 470 -11.59 4.94 -4.23
C ASN A 470 -11.19 3.46 -4.00
N TYR A 471 -12.15 2.55 -3.86
CA TYR A 471 -11.84 1.11 -3.79
C TYR A 471 -11.26 0.58 -5.10
N ARG A 472 -11.79 1.02 -6.25
CA ARG A 472 -11.22 0.72 -7.56
C ARG A 472 -9.77 1.18 -7.64
N ARG A 473 -9.46 2.38 -7.14
CA ARG A 473 -8.08 2.89 -7.06
C ARG A 473 -7.19 2.13 -6.09
N LEU A 474 -7.74 1.67 -4.97
CA LEU A 474 -7.04 0.82 -4.00
C LEU A 474 -6.62 -0.53 -4.63
N LEU A 475 -7.41 -1.03 -5.59
CA LEU A 475 -7.13 -2.25 -6.35
C LEU A 475 -6.55 -1.96 -7.76
N GLY A 476 -6.33 -0.69 -8.11
CA GLY A 476 -5.90 -0.26 -9.45
C GLY A 476 -6.78 -0.65 -10.63
N ASP A 477 -8.07 -0.83 -10.40
CA ASP A 477 -9.13 -1.16 -11.38
C ASP A 477 -8.85 -2.43 -12.17
N ARG A 478 -8.54 -3.50 -11.43
CA ARG A 478 -8.13 -4.81 -11.96
C ARG A 478 -9.03 -5.93 -11.50
N LEU A 479 -9.15 -6.96 -12.33
CA LEU A 479 -10.01 -8.12 -12.11
C LEU A 479 -9.37 -9.15 -11.17
N PHE A 480 -9.20 -8.77 -9.90
CA PHE A 480 -8.90 -9.74 -8.85
C PHE A 480 -10.03 -10.77 -8.73
N ASP A 481 -9.67 -11.99 -8.36
CA ASP A 481 -10.64 -12.99 -7.96
C ASP A 481 -11.27 -12.57 -6.63
N HIS A 482 -12.60 -12.60 -6.58
CA HIS A 482 -13.35 -12.10 -5.45
C HIS A 482 -13.07 -12.88 -4.16
N SER A 483 -12.82 -14.18 -4.25
CA SER A 483 -12.65 -15.07 -3.11
C SER A 483 -11.23 -15.55 -2.90
N LYS A 484 -10.45 -15.71 -3.97
CA LYS A 484 -9.07 -16.22 -3.87
C LYS A 484 -8.08 -15.15 -3.44
N ASP A 485 -8.20 -13.94 -3.97
CA ASP A 485 -7.25 -12.89 -3.66
C ASP A 485 -7.62 -12.26 -2.32
N ALA A 486 -6.82 -12.47 -1.27
CA ALA A 486 -7.10 -11.90 0.04
C ALA A 486 -6.94 -10.38 0.01
N PHE A 487 -7.81 -9.66 0.73
CA PHE A 487 -7.75 -8.20 0.76
C PHE A 487 -6.42 -7.70 1.35
N GLU A 488 -5.90 -8.38 2.39
CA GLU A 488 -4.63 -8.04 3.03
C GLU A 488 -3.42 -8.11 2.09
N ASP A 489 -3.38 -9.10 1.20
CA ASP A 489 -2.32 -9.23 0.19
C ASP A 489 -2.41 -8.12 -0.85
N VAL A 490 -3.63 -7.84 -1.31
CA VAL A 490 -3.87 -6.83 -2.34
C VAL A 490 -3.52 -5.44 -1.85
N VAL A 491 -3.73 -5.15 -0.56
CA VAL A 491 -3.43 -3.83 0.05
C VAL A 491 -2.16 -3.80 0.88
N ALA A 492 -1.32 -4.84 0.82
CA ALA A 492 -0.06 -4.92 1.58
C ALA A 492 0.87 -3.72 1.35
N TYR A 493 0.79 -3.11 0.16
CA TYR A 493 1.53 -1.90 -0.20
C TYR A 493 1.09 -0.62 0.55
N PHE A 494 -0.05 -0.63 1.25
CA PHE A 494 -0.67 0.59 1.75
C PHE A 494 0.12 1.15 2.96
N PRO A 495 0.43 2.46 3.01
CA PRO A 495 1.44 3.02 3.92
C PRO A 495 0.99 3.24 5.37
N SER A 496 -0.21 2.80 5.74
CA SER A 496 -0.77 2.88 7.10
C SER A 496 -1.86 1.82 7.28
N PRO A 497 -2.30 1.51 8.52
CA PRO A 497 -3.49 0.69 8.73
C PRO A 497 -4.64 1.20 7.85
N VAL A 498 -5.36 0.31 7.16
CA VAL A 498 -6.34 0.70 6.13
C VAL A 498 -7.65 -0.04 6.31
N VAL A 499 -8.76 0.69 6.15
CA VAL A 499 -10.10 0.09 6.02
C VAL A 499 -10.79 0.59 4.76
N ALA A 500 -11.36 -0.33 3.99
CA ALA A 500 -12.29 -0.03 2.91
C ALA A 500 -13.74 -0.11 3.39
N LEU A 501 -14.51 0.97 3.21
CA LEU A 501 -15.95 1.02 3.42
C LEU A 501 -16.63 1.26 2.07
N ARG A 502 -17.09 0.18 1.45
CA ARG A 502 -17.61 0.21 0.07
C ARG A 502 -18.99 -0.44 -0.04
N SER A 503 -19.91 0.28 -0.67
CA SER A 503 -21.07 -0.33 -1.35
C SER A 503 -20.68 -0.69 -2.78
N LEU A 504 -20.95 -1.92 -3.22
CA LEU A 504 -20.50 -2.44 -4.53
C LEU A 504 -21.25 -1.76 -5.69
N LYS A 505 -20.53 -1.01 -6.53
CA LYS A 505 -21.06 -0.33 -7.73
C LYS A 505 -20.22 -0.62 -9.00
N SER A 506 -19.40 -1.66 -8.96
CA SER A 506 -18.52 -2.10 -10.05
C SER A 506 -18.18 -3.59 -9.95
N GLU A 507 -17.91 -4.20 -11.10
CA GLU A 507 -17.66 -5.64 -11.28
C GLU A 507 -16.24 -6.08 -10.87
N LEU A 508 -15.79 -5.63 -9.71
CA LEU A 508 -14.50 -6.01 -9.10
C LEU A 508 -14.60 -6.13 -7.59
N GLY A 509 -13.68 -6.89 -7.01
CA GLY A 509 -13.52 -7.07 -5.57
C GLY A 509 -12.46 -8.13 -5.26
N CYS A 510 -12.09 -8.24 -4.01
CA CYS A 510 -11.21 -9.29 -3.47
C CYS A 510 -11.59 -9.56 -2.01
N GLY A 511 -11.11 -10.66 -1.42
CA GLY A 511 -11.30 -11.00 0.00
C GLY A 511 -12.76 -11.14 0.43
N MET A 512 -13.64 -11.61 -0.46
CA MET A 512 -15.06 -11.86 -0.22
C MET A 512 -15.35 -13.37 -0.22
N PRO A 513 -15.96 -13.93 0.84
CA PRO A 513 -16.24 -15.36 0.93
C PRO A 513 -17.03 -15.88 -0.28
N LYS A 514 -16.54 -16.98 -0.87
CA LYS A 514 -17.12 -17.60 -2.07
C LYS A 514 -18.62 -17.88 -1.94
N GLU A 515 -19.03 -18.47 -0.82
CA GLU A 515 -20.44 -18.79 -0.53
C GLU A 515 -21.34 -17.55 -0.55
N LYS A 516 -20.87 -16.43 -0.01
CA LYS A 516 -21.61 -15.16 -0.01
C LYS A 516 -21.69 -14.55 -1.41
N CYS A 517 -20.60 -14.60 -2.17
CA CYS A 517 -20.58 -14.18 -3.57
C CYS A 517 -21.55 -15.00 -4.43
N GLU A 518 -21.58 -16.32 -4.25
CA GLU A 518 -22.51 -17.21 -4.96
C GLU A 518 -23.96 -16.95 -4.56
N SER A 519 -24.24 -16.75 -3.27
CA SER A 519 -25.57 -16.38 -2.78
C SER A 519 -26.04 -15.06 -3.40
N ALA A 520 -25.18 -14.04 -3.41
CA ALA A 520 -25.49 -12.73 -3.99
C ALA A 520 -25.77 -12.83 -5.50
N ARG A 521 -24.94 -13.59 -6.23
CA ARG A 521 -25.09 -13.85 -7.67
C ARG A 521 -26.38 -14.60 -8.01
N LYS A 522 -26.78 -15.58 -7.18
CA LYS A 522 -28.08 -16.29 -7.34
C LYS A 522 -29.27 -15.38 -7.05
N ALA A 523 -29.12 -14.44 -6.11
CA ALA A 523 -30.20 -13.54 -5.73
C ALA A 523 -30.49 -12.47 -6.79
N ARG A 524 -29.45 -11.92 -7.45
CA ARG A 524 -29.60 -10.91 -8.51
C ARG A 524 -28.42 -10.91 -9.49
N LYS A 525 -28.70 -10.64 -10.76
CA LYS A 525 -27.69 -10.64 -11.83
C LYS A 525 -26.69 -9.49 -11.68
N ASP A 526 -27.15 -8.33 -11.22
CA ASP A 526 -26.41 -7.07 -11.07
C ASP A 526 -25.87 -6.86 -9.64
N TRP A 527 -25.62 -7.94 -8.89
CA TRP A 527 -25.27 -7.87 -7.46
C TRP A 527 -24.04 -7.01 -7.16
N MET A 528 -23.08 -6.90 -8.09
CA MET A 528 -21.87 -6.09 -7.93
C MET A 528 -22.04 -4.61 -8.29
N THR A 529 -23.10 -4.24 -9.00
CA THR A 529 -23.26 -2.90 -9.58
C THR A 529 -24.48 -2.17 -9.03
N CYS A 530 -25.39 -2.90 -8.38
CA CYS A 530 -26.62 -2.38 -7.82
C CYS A 530 -26.47 -1.52 -6.57
N GLY A 531 -25.30 -1.51 -5.93
CA GLY A 531 -25.10 -0.78 -4.69
C GLY A 531 -25.86 -1.34 -3.50
N VAL A 532 -26.39 -2.59 -3.55
CA VAL A 532 -27.13 -3.31 -2.46
C VAL A 532 -26.22 -4.20 -1.60
N TYR A 533 -25.07 -4.62 -2.10
CA TYR A 533 -24.06 -5.30 -1.28
C TYR A 533 -22.95 -4.34 -0.85
N GLY A 534 -22.24 -4.69 0.21
CA GLY A 534 -21.13 -3.90 0.72
C GLY A 534 -20.08 -4.73 1.44
N VAL A 535 -18.94 -4.11 1.70
CA VAL A 535 -17.81 -4.70 2.41
C VAL A 535 -17.26 -3.72 3.44
N VAL A 536 -16.88 -4.26 4.59
CA VAL A 536 -15.93 -3.64 5.53
C VAL A 536 -14.72 -4.54 5.54
N GLN A 537 -13.59 -4.06 5.00
CA GLN A 537 -12.34 -4.82 4.94
C GLN A 537 -11.25 -4.04 5.62
N PHE A 538 -10.66 -4.57 6.70
CA PHE A 538 -9.72 -3.87 7.55
C PHE A 538 -8.41 -4.64 7.68
N VAL A 539 -7.30 -3.94 7.45
CA VAL A 539 -5.95 -4.46 7.59
C VAL A 539 -5.20 -3.55 8.56
N ARG A 540 -4.92 -4.07 9.76
CA ARG A 540 -4.21 -3.33 10.80
C ARG A 540 -2.74 -3.12 10.46
N HIS A 541 -2.09 -4.16 9.92
CA HIS A 541 -0.68 -4.12 9.55
C HIS A 541 -0.55 -4.55 8.09
N PRO A 542 -0.75 -3.64 7.13
CA PRO A 542 -0.41 -3.93 5.74
C PRO A 542 1.04 -4.38 5.71
N VAL A 543 1.28 -5.52 5.11
CA VAL A 543 2.57 -6.19 5.19
C VAL A 543 3.54 -5.50 4.23
N GLN A 544 4.25 -4.51 4.77
CA GLN A 544 5.04 -3.56 4.01
C GLN A 544 6.49 -4.06 3.84
N GLN A 545 6.84 -4.54 2.65
CA GLN A 545 8.25 -4.66 2.22
C GLN A 545 8.44 -3.98 0.87
N THR A 546 7.95 -2.75 0.78
CA THR A 546 7.88 -1.92 -0.42
C THR A 546 9.19 -1.92 -1.21
N ALA A 547 10.33 -1.68 -0.55
CA ALA A 547 11.63 -1.62 -1.22
C ALA A 547 12.10 -3.01 -1.72
N VAL A 548 11.84 -4.08 -0.97
CA VAL A 548 12.15 -5.46 -1.39
C VAL A 548 11.32 -5.82 -2.62
N ALA A 549 10.03 -5.49 -2.59
CA ALA A 549 9.12 -5.63 -3.71
C ALA A 549 9.62 -4.87 -4.96
N ASP A 550 10.05 -3.63 -4.77
CA ASP A 550 10.58 -2.77 -5.84
C ASP A 550 11.87 -3.34 -6.46
N ALA A 551 12.73 -4.01 -5.69
CA ALA A 551 13.95 -4.59 -6.23
C ALA A 551 13.67 -5.72 -7.22
N VAL A 552 12.68 -6.57 -6.94
CA VAL A 552 12.18 -7.58 -7.90
C VAL A 552 11.66 -6.90 -9.16
N VAL A 553 10.85 -5.86 -9.00
CA VAL A 553 10.28 -5.14 -10.14
C VAL A 553 11.36 -4.46 -10.99
N ASN A 554 12.40 -3.93 -10.36
CA ASN A 554 13.43 -3.14 -11.05
C ASN A 554 14.54 -3.97 -11.68
N GLN A 555 14.80 -5.18 -11.17
CA GLN A 555 15.95 -6.01 -11.60
C GLN A 555 15.57 -7.39 -12.17
N ALA A 556 14.34 -7.88 -11.96
CA ALA A 556 13.91 -9.13 -12.58
C ALA A 556 13.75 -8.98 -14.09
N ASP A 557 14.08 -10.06 -14.82
CA ASP A 557 13.89 -10.18 -16.26
C ASP A 557 12.43 -9.87 -16.65
N PRO A 558 12.17 -9.04 -17.69
CA PRO A 558 10.81 -8.74 -18.18
C PRO A 558 9.94 -9.97 -18.50
N PHE A 559 10.54 -11.15 -18.70
CA PHE A 559 9.84 -12.38 -19.12
C PHE A 559 9.62 -13.43 -18.02
N ALA A 560 10.02 -13.19 -16.78
CA ALA A 560 9.88 -14.14 -15.66
C ALA A 560 8.68 -13.84 -14.75
N ASP A 561 8.22 -14.85 -13.98
CA ASP A 561 7.10 -14.83 -13.00
C ASP A 561 7.29 -13.86 -11.78
N SER A 562 7.70 -12.61 -12.05
CA SER A 562 8.23 -11.61 -11.11
C SER A 562 7.33 -11.17 -9.96
N HIS A 563 6.00 -11.30 -10.01
CA HIS A 563 5.16 -10.92 -8.85
C HIS A 563 4.83 -12.07 -7.93
N GLU A 564 4.68 -13.28 -8.46
CA GLU A 564 4.58 -14.43 -7.58
C GLU A 564 5.92 -14.55 -6.82
N LEU A 565 7.06 -14.32 -7.50
CA LEU A 565 8.36 -14.17 -6.85
C LEU A 565 8.42 -12.97 -5.89
N GLN A 566 7.79 -11.84 -6.24
CA GLN A 566 7.67 -10.67 -5.35
C GLN A 566 6.94 -11.02 -4.06
N LYS A 567 5.82 -11.75 -4.13
CA LYS A 567 5.07 -12.20 -2.95
C LYS A 567 5.91 -13.10 -2.07
N VAL A 568 6.65 -14.06 -2.66
CA VAL A 568 7.54 -14.94 -1.92
C VAL A 568 8.66 -14.15 -1.23
N LEU A 569 9.34 -13.24 -1.94
CA LEU A 569 10.43 -12.44 -1.34
C LEU A 569 9.92 -11.46 -0.28
N VAL A 570 8.73 -10.87 -0.47
CA VAL A 570 8.07 -10.06 0.55
C VAL A 570 7.77 -10.93 1.77
N ALA A 571 7.15 -12.10 1.60
CA ALA A 571 6.85 -13.03 2.70
C ALA A 571 8.11 -13.41 3.50
N ILE A 572 9.21 -13.73 2.80
CA ILE A 572 10.52 -14.00 3.42
C ILE A 572 11.03 -12.79 4.19
N ALA A 573 10.98 -11.59 3.60
CA ALA A 573 11.41 -10.37 4.29
C ALA A 573 10.58 -10.11 5.55
N ASN A 574 9.28 -10.41 5.54
CA ASN A 574 8.45 -10.31 6.75
C ASN A 574 8.79 -11.35 7.81
N ALA A 575 9.04 -12.60 7.40
CA ALA A 575 9.53 -13.63 8.29
C ALA A 575 10.82 -13.16 8.98
N CYS A 576 11.76 -12.61 8.20
CA CYS A 576 13.02 -12.07 8.74
C CYS A 576 12.82 -10.88 9.67
N ALA A 577 11.86 -9.98 9.40
CA ALA A 577 11.55 -8.86 10.28
C ALA A 577 10.95 -9.33 11.63
N GLU A 578 10.08 -10.36 11.60
CA GLU A 578 9.50 -10.98 12.80
C GLU A 578 10.57 -11.75 13.61
N ILE A 579 11.44 -12.51 12.94
CA ILE A 579 12.57 -13.21 13.57
C ILE A 579 13.54 -12.23 14.22
N SER A 580 13.84 -11.10 13.56
CA SER A 580 14.73 -10.07 14.10
C SER A 580 14.28 -9.57 15.48
N GLU A 581 12.98 -9.31 15.65
CA GLU A 581 12.42 -8.90 16.94
C GLU A 581 12.58 -9.99 18.00
N ARG A 582 12.33 -11.26 17.63
CA ARG A 582 12.49 -12.39 18.54
C ARG A 582 13.93 -12.62 18.95
N VAL A 583 14.89 -12.47 18.04
CA VAL A 583 16.33 -12.58 18.28
C VAL A 583 16.79 -11.44 19.19
N ALA A 584 16.40 -10.19 18.90
CA ALA A 584 16.74 -9.03 19.73
C ALA A 584 16.20 -9.14 21.17
N ALA A 585 15.05 -9.80 21.36
CA ALA A 585 14.46 -10.03 22.67
C ALA A 585 15.14 -11.16 23.48
N GLN A 586 15.93 -12.05 22.85
CA GLN A 586 16.51 -13.24 23.51
C GLN A 586 17.18 -12.94 24.85
N PRO A 587 18.03 -11.89 25.01
CA PRO A 587 18.70 -11.61 26.27
C PRO A 587 17.76 -11.23 27.42
N THR A 588 16.48 -10.93 27.16
CA THR A 588 15.49 -10.50 28.16
C THR A 588 14.47 -11.57 28.57
N LEU A 589 14.40 -12.70 27.86
CA LEU A 589 13.39 -13.74 28.10
C LEU A 589 13.68 -14.59 29.33
N SER A 590 12.68 -15.25 29.91
CA SER A 590 12.90 -16.15 31.04
C SER A 590 13.75 -17.37 30.64
N PRO A 591 14.47 -18.01 31.58
CA PRO A 591 15.19 -19.26 31.31
C PRO A 591 14.30 -20.39 30.76
N SER A 592 13.01 -20.39 31.08
CA SER A 592 12.02 -21.34 30.54
C SER A 592 11.67 -21.08 29.06
N GLU A 593 11.83 -19.85 28.59
CA GLU A 593 11.57 -19.43 27.20
C GLU A 593 12.82 -19.51 26.31
N ARG A 594 14.00 -19.71 26.91
CA ARG A 594 15.28 -19.94 26.24
C ARG A 594 15.68 -21.42 26.29
N GLY A 595 16.74 -21.76 25.56
CA GLY A 595 17.36 -23.09 25.60
C GLY A 595 16.73 -24.09 24.64
N TYR A 596 16.85 -25.38 25.00
CA TYR A 596 16.56 -26.51 24.13
C TYR A 596 15.12 -27.00 24.26
N THR A 597 14.57 -27.55 23.17
CA THR A 597 13.25 -28.23 23.18
C THR A 597 13.31 -29.55 23.95
N GLY A 598 14.49 -30.17 24.01
CA GLY A 598 14.69 -31.53 24.52
C GLY A 598 14.58 -32.60 23.42
N GLU A 599 14.26 -32.20 22.19
CA GLU A 599 14.17 -33.04 21.00
C GLU A 599 15.45 -32.90 20.15
N THR A 600 15.73 -33.90 19.32
CA THR A 600 16.89 -33.91 18.41
C THR A 600 16.37 -33.81 16.98
N ASN A 601 16.91 -32.91 16.16
CA ASN A 601 16.53 -32.78 14.75
C ASN A 601 17.14 -33.92 13.91
N GLU A 602 16.72 -34.09 12.64
CA GLU A 602 17.23 -35.16 11.77
C GLU A 602 18.71 -34.97 11.37
N SER A 603 19.23 -33.75 11.51
CA SER A 603 20.67 -33.47 11.39
C SER A 603 21.51 -34.03 12.55
N GLY A 604 20.87 -34.51 13.63
CA GLY A 604 21.49 -35.09 14.82
C GLY A 604 21.81 -34.10 15.95
N ASP A 605 21.35 -32.85 15.86
CA ASP A 605 21.59 -31.78 16.84
C ASP A 605 20.40 -31.62 17.81
N VAL A 606 20.66 -31.33 19.09
CA VAL A 606 19.61 -30.99 20.07
C VAL A 606 19.03 -29.62 19.71
N GLN A 607 17.75 -29.57 19.39
CA GLN A 607 17.12 -28.40 18.78
C GLN A 607 16.85 -27.30 19.82
N LYS A 608 17.12 -26.03 19.47
CA LYS A 608 16.73 -24.91 20.33
C LYS A 608 15.30 -24.48 20.07
N LYS A 609 14.63 -23.96 21.10
CA LYS A 609 13.28 -23.39 20.97
C LYS A 609 13.24 -22.21 19.98
N LEU A 610 14.37 -21.51 19.83
CA LEU A 610 14.50 -20.42 18.86
C LEU A 610 14.53 -20.95 17.42
N ASP A 611 15.17 -22.10 17.18
CA ASP A 611 15.24 -22.71 15.85
C ASP A 611 13.82 -23.08 15.38
N VAL A 612 13.05 -23.76 16.24
CA VAL A 612 11.63 -24.09 15.99
C VAL A 612 10.80 -22.84 15.72
N PHE A 613 10.97 -21.79 16.52
CA PHE A 613 10.25 -20.54 16.32
C PHE A 613 10.55 -19.93 14.94
N CYS A 614 11.83 -19.89 14.53
CA CYS A 614 12.20 -19.32 13.24
C CYS A 614 11.59 -20.13 12.09
N ASP A 615 11.65 -21.46 12.18
CA ASP A 615 11.03 -22.38 11.21
C ASP A 615 9.51 -22.20 11.11
N ASP A 616 8.80 -22.13 12.25
CA ASP A 616 7.37 -21.86 12.32
C ASP A 616 7.00 -20.50 11.68
N VAL A 617 7.83 -19.47 11.89
CA VAL A 617 7.62 -18.15 11.28
C VAL A 617 7.76 -18.22 9.76
N PHE A 618 8.76 -18.93 9.24
CA PHE A 618 8.89 -19.15 7.80
C PHE A 618 7.68 -19.93 7.24
N GLU A 619 7.25 -21.02 7.89
CA GLU A 619 6.06 -21.79 7.48
C GLU A 619 4.80 -20.91 7.47
N LYS A 620 4.57 -20.13 8.52
CA LYS A 620 3.45 -19.19 8.61
C LYS A 620 3.45 -18.20 7.42
N HIS A 621 4.58 -17.56 7.13
CA HIS A 621 4.62 -16.55 6.05
C HIS A 621 4.61 -17.16 4.64
N LEU A 622 5.22 -18.34 4.44
CA LEU A 622 5.35 -18.96 3.12
C LEU A 622 4.20 -19.89 2.76
N ILE A 623 3.67 -20.62 3.74
CA ILE A 623 2.64 -21.63 3.55
C ILE A 623 1.30 -21.06 3.98
N GLU A 624 1.11 -20.65 5.24
CA GLU A 624 -0.22 -20.25 5.72
C GLU A 624 -0.74 -18.97 5.06
N ARG A 625 0.14 -17.99 4.84
CA ARG A 625 -0.24 -16.70 4.22
C ARG A 625 -0.32 -16.75 2.69
N LEU A 626 0.53 -17.54 2.04
CA LEU A 626 0.55 -17.62 0.56
C LEU A 626 -0.24 -18.82 0.00
N HIS A 627 -0.79 -19.67 0.85
CA HIS A 627 -1.85 -20.63 0.49
C HIS A 627 -3.22 -20.01 0.70
N ASN A 628 -4.07 -20.10 -0.31
CA ASN A 628 -5.51 -20.01 -0.15
C ASN A 628 -6.16 -21.32 -0.62
N ASN A 629 -7.45 -21.51 -0.31
CA ASN A 629 -8.19 -22.75 -0.61
C ASN A 629 -8.23 -23.14 -2.10
N GLU A 630 -7.74 -22.32 -3.04
CA GLU A 630 -7.87 -22.57 -4.48
C GLU A 630 -6.58 -22.29 -5.31
N ARG A 631 -5.48 -21.83 -4.69
CA ARG A 631 -4.18 -21.56 -5.33
C ARG A 631 -3.05 -21.45 -4.29
N SER A 632 -1.88 -21.99 -4.63
CA SER A 632 -0.66 -21.81 -3.86
C SER A 632 0.45 -21.18 -4.69
N VAL A 633 1.07 -20.13 -4.15
CA VAL A 633 2.28 -19.54 -4.72
C VAL A 633 3.52 -20.36 -4.38
N VAL A 634 3.57 -20.93 -3.17
CA VAL A 634 4.68 -21.77 -2.67
C VAL A 634 4.19 -23.20 -2.53
N LYS A 635 4.64 -24.07 -3.44
CA LYS A 635 4.24 -25.49 -3.47
C LYS A 635 4.68 -26.22 -2.21
N ALA A 636 5.90 -25.92 -1.76
CA ALA A 636 6.46 -26.47 -0.55
C ALA A 636 7.56 -25.59 0.02
N TYR A 637 7.75 -25.74 1.33
CA TYR A 637 8.81 -25.16 2.12
C TYR A 637 9.64 -26.28 2.74
N PHE A 638 10.95 -26.25 2.50
CA PHE A 638 11.93 -27.17 3.08
C PHE A 638 12.88 -26.37 3.96
N SER A 639 13.26 -26.93 5.11
CA SER A 639 14.20 -26.29 6.02
C SER A 639 15.18 -27.28 6.61
N GLU A 640 16.32 -26.78 7.09
CA GLU A 640 17.29 -27.58 7.85
C GLU A 640 16.65 -28.29 9.06
N GLU A 641 15.63 -27.69 9.66
CA GLU A 641 15.01 -28.15 10.91
C GLU A 641 13.97 -29.27 10.74
N ARG A 642 13.56 -29.56 9.50
CA ARG A 642 12.45 -30.48 9.19
C ARG A 642 12.91 -31.78 8.57
N SER A 643 12.19 -32.85 8.89
CA SER A 643 12.35 -34.14 8.21
C SER A 643 11.79 -34.13 6.79
N GLU A 644 12.32 -34.99 5.91
CA GLU A 644 11.85 -35.19 4.53
C GLU A 644 10.32 -35.38 4.42
N LYS A 645 9.71 -36.07 5.40
CA LYS A 645 8.26 -36.37 5.44
C LYS A 645 7.38 -35.20 5.88
N MET A 646 7.97 -34.12 6.37
CA MET A 646 7.27 -32.96 6.93
C MET A 646 7.31 -31.72 6.03
N ALA A 647 7.83 -31.83 4.80
CA ALA A 647 7.62 -30.81 3.77
C ALA A 647 6.13 -30.76 3.41
N LYS A 648 5.37 -29.93 4.13
CA LYS A 648 3.93 -29.82 3.92
C LYS A 648 3.68 -29.18 2.55
N SER A 649 3.12 -29.95 1.62
CA SER A 649 2.25 -29.39 0.60
C SER A 649 0.97 -28.93 1.30
N GLY A 650 0.45 -27.75 0.96
CA GLY A 650 -0.72 -27.17 1.65
C GLY A 650 -2.03 -27.96 1.52
N ALA A 651 -2.10 -29.10 0.78
CA ALA A 651 -3.24 -30.02 0.85
C ALA A 651 -2.94 -31.44 0.34
N ALA A 652 -3.89 -32.35 0.61
CA ALA A 652 -3.93 -33.73 0.14
C ALA A 652 -3.89 -33.83 -1.40
N GLU A 653 -3.27 -34.88 -1.91
CA GLU A 653 -2.90 -35.08 -3.33
C GLU A 653 -4.07 -35.02 -4.34
N ASP A 654 -5.34 -35.07 -3.91
CA ASP A 654 -6.49 -35.30 -4.79
C ASP A 654 -7.43 -34.08 -5.05
N ASP A 655 -7.23 -32.92 -4.41
CA ASP A 655 -8.25 -31.84 -4.40
C ASP A 655 -7.96 -30.58 -5.26
N PHE A 656 -6.90 -30.53 -6.07
CA PHE A 656 -6.59 -29.33 -6.88
C PHE A 656 -6.71 -29.52 -8.39
N ILE A 657 -7.50 -28.64 -9.03
CA ILE A 657 -7.33 -28.29 -10.44
C ILE A 657 -6.32 -27.13 -10.50
N ASP A 658 -5.08 -27.45 -10.84
CA ASP A 658 -3.94 -26.53 -10.82
C ASP A 658 -3.82 -25.73 -12.12
N PHE A 659 -3.65 -24.41 -11.99
CA PHE A 659 -3.45 -23.46 -13.09
C PHE A 659 -2.28 -22.51 -12.75
N GLY A 660 -1.03 -22.93 -12.99
CA GLY A 660 0.14 -22.03 -13.02
C GLY A 660 1.36 -22.55 -12.27
N ALA A 661 2.54 -21.97 -12.54
CA ALA A 661 3.79 -22.36 -11.91
C ALA A 661 3.84 -21.93 -10.43
N SER A 662 4.32 -22.81 -9.55
CA SER A 662 4.56 -22.54 -8.12
C SER A 662 6.06 -22.45 -7.81
N PHE A 663 6.43 -22.02 -6.62
CA PHE A 663 7.82 -22.03 -6.14
C PHE A 663 8.07 -23.10 -5.09
N VAL A 664 9.32 -23.58 -5.01
CA VAL A 664 9.82 -24.32 -3.85
C VAL A 664 10.80 -23.42 -3.12
N VAL A 665 10.62 -23.26 -1.81
CA VAL A 665 11.51 -22.46 -0.97
C VAL A 665 12.30 -23.38 -0.06
N VAL A 666 13.62 -23.20 -0.03
CA VAL A 666 14.53 -23.85 0.90
C VAL A 666 15.09 -22.80 1.87
N ALA A 667 15.25 -23.13 3.15
CA ALA A 667 15.85 -22.20 4.10
C ALA A 667 16.70 -22.88 5.17
N ASP A 668 17.72 -22.17 5.64
CA ASP A 668 18.20 -22.29 7.02
C ASP A 668 17.50 -21.18 7.83
N PRO A 669 16.50 -21.52 8.66
CA PRO A 669 15.73 -20.54 9.41
C PRO A 669 16.58 -19.77 10.43
N LEU A 670 17.66 -20.37 10.95
CA LEU A 670 18.54 -19.73 11.92
C LEU A 670 19.98 -20.26 11.90
N ASP A 671 20.81 -19.64 11.08
CA ASP A 671 22.25 -19.82 11.09
C ASP A 671 22.87 -19.23 12.37
N GLY A 672 23.74 -20.01 13.00
CA GLY A 672 24.49 -19.58 14.17
C GLY A 672 23.68 -19.59 15.46
N SER A 673 22.61 -20.38 15.58
CA SER A 673 21.73 -20.42 16.78
C SER A 673 22.44 -20.52 18.14
N ARG A 674 23.66 -21.09 18.18
CA ARG A 674 24.54 -21.12 19.37
C ARG A 674 24.92 -19.73 19.90
N ASN A 675 24.94 -18.73 19.02
CA ASN A 675 25.34 -17.35 19.29
C ASN A 675 24.21 -16.46 19.81
N ALA A 676 22.95 -16.83 19.55
CA ALA A 676 21.78 -16.01 19.85
C ALA A 676 21.66 -15.68 21.36
N ASP A 677 21.89 -16.67 22.24
CA ASP A 677 21.74 -16.50 23.70
C ASP A 677 22.80 -15.55 24.30
N ILE A 678 23.93 -15.36 23.61
CA ILE A 678 25.05 -14.52 24.04
C ILE A 678 25.19 -13.24 23.23
N ASN A 679 24.14 -12.88 22.47
CA ASN A 679 24.05 -11.62 21.71
C ASN A 679 25.18 -11.44 20.68
N ILE A 680 25.62 -12.55 20.08
CA ILE A 680 26.51 -12.55 18.92
C ILE A 680 25.63 -12.62 17.65
N PRO A 681 26.01 -11.96 16.54
CA PRO A 681 25.21 -11.97 15.32
C PRO A 681 24.87 -13.38 14.82
N VAL A 682 23.65 -13.51 14.30
CA VAL A 682 23.06 -14.72 13.71
C VAL A 682 22.36 -14.34 12.39
N GLY A 683 21.81 -15.29 11.66
CA GLY A 683 21.14 -14.99 10.39
C GLY A 683 20.13 -16.05 9.96
N SER A 684 19.49 -15.81 8.83
CA SER A 684 18.66 -16.81 8.13
C SER A 684 19.08 -16.82 6.68
N ILE A 685 19.06 -17.99 6.03
CA ILE A 685 19.46 -18.17 4.63
C ILE A 685 18.25 -18.74 3.87
N PHE A 686 18.04 -18.31 2.62
CA PHE A 686 16.96 -18.84 1.80
C PHE A 686 17.34 -18.96 0.33
N GLY A 687 16.77 -19.96 -0.34
CA GLY A 687 16.83 -20.18 -1.78
C GLY A 687 15.43 -20.44 -2.34
N ILE A 688 15.20 -20.03 -3.58
CA ILE A 688 13.92 -20.19 -4.28
C ILE A 688 14.17 -20.90 -5.61
N TYR A 689 13.48 -22.01 -5.82
CA TYR A 689 13.43 -22.75 -7.09
C TYR A 689 12.07 -22.57 -7.76
N GLN A 690 12.07 -22.63 -9.09
CA GLN A 690 10.84 -22.74 -9.86
C GLN A 690 10.34 -24.20 -9.83
N PHE A 691 9.08 -24.41 -9.45
CA PHE A 691 8.40 -25.70 -9.58
C PHE A 691 7.65 -25.75 -10.92
N LYS A 692 7.82 -26.85 -11.66
CA LYS A 692 7.03 -27.15 -12.85
C LYS A 692 6.18 -28.38 -12.57
N ASN A 693 4.90 -28.36 -12.96
CA ASN A 693 3.92 -29.40 -12.61
C ASN A 693 4.25 -30.82 -13.13
N ASN A 694 5.22 -30.95 -14.03
CA ASN A 694 5.70 -32.23 -14.55
C ASN A 694 6.94 -32.76 -13.81
N GLU A 695 7.40 -32.10 -12.75
CA GLU A 695 8.56 -32.50 -11.93
C GLU A 695 8.09 -32.99 -10.57
N LYS A 696 8.85 -33.92 -9.97
CA LYS A 696 8.65 -34.30 -8.56
C LYS A 696 9.25 -33.23 -7.66
N LEU A 697 8.67 -33.04 -6.48
CA LEU A 697 9.09 -32.00 -5.56
C LEU A 697 10.53 -32.21 -5.08
N GLU A 698 10.88 -33.46 -4.79
CA GLU A 698 12.20 -33.88 -4.33
C GLU A 698 13.26 -33.59 -5.39
N ASP A 699 12.96 -33.91 -6.65
CA ASP A 699 13.86 -33.67 -7.79
C ASP A 699 14.13 -32.17 -8.00
N VAL A 700 13.20 -31.28 -7.62
CA VAL A 700 13.38 -29.82 -7.73
C VAL A 700 14.33 -29.30 -6.66
N VAL A 701 14.24 -29.80 -5.43
CA VAL A 701 15.11 -29.37 -4.31
C VAL A 701 16.54 -29.86 -4.51
N LEU A 702 16.71 -31.04 -5.10
CA LEU A 702 18.01 -31.63 -5.42
C LEU A 702 18.60 -31.11 -6.75
N LYS A 703 18.09 -30.00 -7.29
CA LYS A 703 18.71 -29.33 -8.44
C LYS A 703 20.00 -28.60 -8.04
N PRO A 704 20.96 -28.47 -8.96
CA PRO A 704 22.16 -27.67 -8.71
C PRO A 704 21.82 -26.22 -8.41
N GLY A 705 22.66 -25.54 -7.63
CA GLY A 705 22.43 -24.15 -7.21
C GLY A 705 22.28 -23.16 -8.37
N ARG A 706 22.76 -23.48 -9.58
CA ARG A 706 22.52 -22.67 -10.79
C ARG A 706 21.05 -22.56 -11.20
N GLU A 707 20.19 -23.48 -10.76
CA GLU A 707 18.75 -23.49 -11.04
C GLU A 707 17.93 -22.64 -10.05
N LEU A 708 18.57 -22.06 -9.02
CA LEU A 708 17.93 -21.07 -8.17
C LEU A 708 17.48 -19.86 -9.01
N ILE A 709 16.26 -19.39 -8.76
CA ILE A 709 15.72 -18.20 -9.41
C ILE A 709 15.86 -16.94 -8.54
N ALA A 710 16.04 -17.13 -7.24
CA ALA A 710 16.37 -16.09 -6.28
C ALA A 710 16.96 -16.73 -5.02
N ALA A 711 17.80 -15.99 -4.32
CA ALA A 711 18.37 -16.42 -3.04
C ALA A 711 18.78 -15.21 -2.21
N GLY A 712 19.03 -15.42 -0.94
CA GLY A 712 19.46 -14.36 -0.05
C GLY A 712 19.67 -14.82 1.38
N TYR A 713 19.92 -13.84 2.25
CA TYR A 713 20.04 -14.06 3.68
C TYR A 713 19.63 -12.81 4.46
N ALA A 714 19.23 -13.00 5.72
CA ALA A 714 19.14 -11.95 6.71
C ALA A 714 20.31 -12.06 7.68
N HIS A 715 20.87 -10.92 8.08
CA HIS A 715 21.93 -10.81 9.08
C HIS A 715 21.40 -10.00 10.26
N TYR A 716 21.19 -10.68 11.38
CA TYR A 716 20.70 -10.13 12.64
C TYR A 716 21.88 -9.64 13.49
N GLY A 717 22.49 -8.53 13.05
CA GLY A 717 23.59 -7.88 13.76
C GLY A 717 23.10 -6.75 14.69
N LYS A 718 23.93 -5.70 14.83
CA LYS A 718 23.53 -4.45 15.51
C LYS A 718 22.30 -3.81 14.85
N ALA A 719 22.25 -3.87 13.53
CA ALA A 719 21.09 -3.56 12.72
C ALA A 719 20.79 -4.81 11.88
N THR A 720 19.52 -5.00 11.52
CA THR A 720 19.13 -6.15 10.72
C THR A 720 19.28 -5.81 9.24
N SER A 721 20.22 -6.47 8.57
CA SER A 721 20.37 -6.38 7.11
C SER A 721 19.62 -7.53 6.45
N PHE A 722 18.98 -7.26 5.31
CA PHE A 722 18.43 -8.27 4.41
C PHE A 722 19.12 -8.13 3.08
N VAL A 723 19.73 -9.20 2.58
CA VAL A 723 20.42 -9.23 1.29
C VAL A 723 19.72 -10.25 0.41
N CYS A 724 19.30 -9.85 -0.78
CA CYS A 724 18.67 -10.76 -1.74
C CYS A 724 19.12 -10.50 -3.17
N VAL A 725 19.16 -11.56 -3.97
CA VAL A 725 19.30 -11.53 -5.43
C VAL A 725 17.91 -11.80 -6.02
N PRO A 726 17.18 -10.78 -6.49
CA PRO A 726 15.77 -10.90 -6.85
C PRO A 726 15.56 -11.40 -8.30
N GLY A 727 16.34 -12.39 -8.74
CA GLY A 727 16.28 -12.97 -10.09
C GLY A 727 17.58 -13.67 -10.51
N PRO A 728 17.56 -14.60 -11.49
CA PRO A 728 18.75 -15.33 -11.95
C PRO A 728 19.93 -14.46 -12.40
N ASN A 729 19.61 -13.30 -12.98
CA ASN A 729 20.56 -12.36 -13.56
C ASN A 729 20.54 -10.99 -12.85
N ALA A 730 19.90 -10.91 -11.67
CA ALA A 730 19.80 -9.66 -10.91
C ALA A 730 21.09 -9.40 -10.11
N ASN A 731 21.31 -8.15 -9.69
CA ASN A 731 22.36 -7.87 -8.72
C ASN A 731 21.88 -8.20 -7.31
N ALA A 732 22.81 -8.52 -6.42
CA ALA A 732 22.51 -8.57 -4.99
C ALA A 732 22.16 -7.17 -4.47
N CYS A 733 21.02 -7.04 -3.81
CA CYS A 733 20.55 -5.82 -3.15
C CYS A 733 20.72 -5.95 -1.64
N GLU A 734 21.08 -4.85 -0.97
CA GLU A 734 21.13 -4.75 0.49
C GLU A 734 20.02 -3.84 0.99
N PHE A 735 19.31 -4.29 2.02
CA PHE A 735 18.33 -3.52 2.76
C PHE A 735 18.65 -3.54 4.25
N CYS A 736 18.18 -2.55 4.98
CA CYS A 736 18.29 -2.48 6.43
C CYS A 736 16.90 -2.27 7.03
N LEU A 737 16.58 -3.03 8.08
CA LEU A 737 15.30 -2.94 8.78
C LEU A 737 15.21 -1.62 9.54
N ASP A 738 14.16 -0.86 9.28
CA ASP A 738 13.77 0.25 10.15
C ASP A 738 12.96 -0.30 11.33
N GLU A 739 13.54 -0.30 12.53
CA GLU A 739 12.92 -0.86 13.73
C GLU A 739 11.58 -0.20 14.11
N LYS A 740 11.33 1.05 13.69
CA LYS A 740 10.07 1.73 14.00
C LYS A 740 8.94 1.25 13.10
N THR A 741 9.26 0.90 11.87
CA THR A 741 8.29 0.69 10.79
C THR A 741 8.19 -0.77 10.40
N LYS A 742 9.21 -1.55 10.77
CA LYS A 742 9.42 -2.95 10.42
C LYS A 742 9.49 -3.18 8.90
N GLU A 743 9.80 -2.14 8.14
CA GLU A 743 10.12 -2.22 6.72
C GLU A 743 11.63 -2.31 6.48
N PHE A 744 12.03 -3.14 5.51
CA PHE A 744 13.37 -3.10 4.95
C PHE A 744 13.52 -1.92 3.97
N LYS A 745 14.39 -0.97 4.30
CA LYS A 745 14.74 0.16 3.43
C LYS A 745 15.97 -0.17 2.60
N LEU A 746 15.95 0.17 1.32
CA LEU A 746 17.07 -0.09 0.41
C LEU A 746 18.32 0.70 0.83
N VAL A 747 19.44 -0.01 0.98
CA VAL A 747 20.76 0.55 1.29
C VAL A 747 21.64 0.55 0.03
N LYS A 748 21.70 -0.58 -0.69
CA LYS A 748 22.44 -0.73 -1.95
C LYS A 748 21.58 -1.50 -2.95
N ASP A 749 21.39 -0.94 -4.15
CA ASP A 749 20.73 -1.65 -5.26
C ASP A 749 21.67 -2.62 -5.99
N LYS A 750 22.97 -2.51 -5.75
CA LYS A 750 23.99 -3.43 -6.22
C LYS A 750 25.14 -3.52 -5.22
N ILE A 751 25.37 -4.72 -4.69
CA ILE A 751 26.58 -5.06 -3.95
C ILE A 751 27.62 -5.57 -4.93
N THR A 752 28.86 -5.06 -4.83
CA THR A 752 30.02 -5.59 -5.56
C THR A 752 31.08 -5.98 -4.54
N ILE A 753 31.44 -7.26 -4.49
CA ILE A 753 32.53 -7.73 -3.63
C ILE A 753 33.89 -7.33 -4.26
N PRO A 754 34.89 -6.91 -3.48
CA PRO A 754 36.24 -6.73 -3.98
C PRO A 754 36.82 -8.02 -4.60
N GLU A 755 37.63 -7.89 -5.65
CA GLU A 755 38.31 -9.03 -6.30
C GLU A 755 39.26 -9.78 -5.36
N ARG A 756 39.79 -9.08 -4.35
CA ARG A 756 40.57 -9.59 -3.21
C ARG A 756 40.26 -8.85 -1.92
N GLY A 757 40.51 -9.49 -0.79
CA GLY A 757 40.56 -8.83 0.52
C GLY A 757 41.81 -9.15 1.33
N GLN A 758 41.72 -8.90 2.63
CA GLN A 758 42.80 -9.13 3.60
C GLN A 758 42.29 -9.88 4.84
N VAL A 759 41.20 -10.62 4.68
CA VAL A 759 40.56 -11.38 5.75
C VAL A 759 40.29 -12.78 5.25
N TYR A 760 40.67 -13.76 6.07
CA TYR A 760 40.15 -15.12 5.93
C TYR A 760 39.31 -15.44 7.18
N SER A 761 38.29 -16.27 7.00
CA SER A 761 37.35 -16.64 8.06
C SER A 761 37.08 -18.14 8.05
N LEU A 762 37.68 -18.81 9.02
CA LEU A 762 37.46 -20.21 9.36
C LEU A 762 37.84 -20.43 10.83
N ASN A 763 37.54 -21.62 11.34
CA ASN A 763 37.90 -21.97 12.71
C ASN A 763 39.40 -22.30 12.83
N ASP A 764 40.22 -21.28 13.11
CA ASP A 764 41.69 -21.38 13.28
C ASP A 764 42.12 -22.34 14.41
N ALA A 765 41.25 -22.66 15.37
CA ALA A 765 41.56 -23.64 16.41
C ALA A 765 41.72 -25.07 15.86
N ARG A 766 41.30 -25.32 14.61
CA ARG A 766 41.41 -26.61 13.92
C ARG A 766 42.67 -26.76 13.07
N GLU A 767 43.61 -25.81 13.14
CA GLU A 767 44.87 -25.84 12.40
C GLU A 767 45.62 -27.19 12.43
N PRO A 768 45.69 -27.91 13.57
CA PRO A 768 46.37 -29.21 13.61
C PRO A 768 45.68 -30.29 12.76
N ASP A 769 44.38 -30.14 12.52
CA ASP A 769 43.57 -31.07 11.73
C ASP A 769 43.49 -30.65 10.24
N TRP A 770 44.08 -29.53 9.85
CA TRP A 770 43.96 -29.03 8.48
C TRP A 770 44.81 -29.83 7.50
N PRO A 771 44.30 -30.03 6.28
CA PRO A 771 45.07 -30.67 5.23
C PRO A 771 46.24 -29.77 4.79
N SER A 772 47.25 -30.39 4.19
CA SER A 772 48.53 -29.74 3.89
C SER A 772 48.41 -28.51 2.99
N GLY A 773 47.50 -28.55 2.01
CA GLY A 773 47.25 -27.43 1.09
C GLY A 773 46.66 -26.22 1.80
N LEU A 774 45.62 -26.46 2.61
CA LEU A 774 44.97 -25.39 3.38
C LEU A 774 45.95 -24.74 4.36
N LYS A 775 46.70 -25.57 5.10
CA LYS A 775 47.71 -25.08 6.05
C LYS A 775 48.75 -24.21 5.36
N LYS A 776 49.27 -24.66 4.21
CA LYS A 776 50.23 -23.90 3.41
C LYS A 776 49.63 -22.58 2.92
N TYR A 777 48.42 -22.60 2.37
CA TYR A 777 47.74 -21.39 1.91
C TYR A 777 47.59 -20.35 3.03
N ILE A 778 47.06 -20.76 4.20
CA ILE A 778 46.86 -19.87 5.35
C ILE A 778 48.19 -19.26 5.81
N ASP A 779 49.24 -20.08 5.86
CA ASP A 779 50.59 -19.63 6.22
C ASP A 779 51.16 -18.62 5.22
N ASP A 780 50.97 -18.85 3.92
CA ASP A 780 51.42 -17.94 2.86
C ASP A 780 50.69 -16.60 2.93
N VAL A 781 49.35 -16.57 3.06
CA VAL A 781 48.60 -15.31 3.16
C VAL A 781 48.83 -14.57 4.49
N ARG A 782 49.12 -15.26 5.60
CA ARG A 782 49.52 -14.63 6.88
C ARG A 782 50.85 -13.89 6.77
N ARG A 783 51.81 -14.46 6.03
CA ARG A 783 53.12 -13.84 5.79
C ARG A 783 53.08 -12.75 4.72
N GLY A 784 52.06 -12.77 3.87
CA GLY A 784 51.95 -11.91 2.69
C GLY A 784 52.70 -12.48 1.48
N ASP A 785 52.95 -13.79 1.49
CA ASP A 785 53.61 -14.54 0.42
C ASP A 785 52.58 -15.09 -0.61
N GLY A 786 51.28 -14.93 -0.35
CA GLY A 786 50.20 -15.24 -1.30
C GLY A 786 50.14 -14.27 -2.47
N GLU A 787 49.27 -14.53 -3.45
CA GLU A 787 49.20 -13.80 -4.72
C GLU A 787 48.81 -12.32 -4.55
N SER A 788 48.13 -11.99 -3.45
CA SER A 788 47.81 -10.59 -3.10
C SER A 788 49.03 -9.75 -2.68
N GLY A 789 50.13 -10.38 -2.23
CA GLY A 789 51.27 -9.72 -1.61
C GLY A 789 50.95 -8.97 -0.29
N LYS A 790 49.79 -9.23 0.32
CA LYS A 790 49.31 -8.58 1.55
C LYS A 790 49.11 -9.61 2.66
N LYS A 791 49.32 -9.17 3.90
CA LYS A 791 49.12 -10.01 5.09
C LYS A 791 47.64 -10.08 5.46
N TYR A 792 47.11 -11.28 5.58
CA TYR A 792 45.70 -11.50 5.92
C TYR A 792 45.52 -11.61 7.43
N SER A 793 44.33 -11.19 7.89
CA SER A 793 43.89 -11.33 9.28
C SER A 793 42.81 -12.40 9.42
N ALA A 794 42.89 -13.19 10.49
CA ALA A 794 41.79 -14.08 10.88
C ALA A 794 40.61 -13.28 11.44
N ARG A 795 39.39 -13.52 10.94
CA ARG A 795 38.14 -13.05 11.56
C ARG A 795 37.10 -14.16 11.48
N TYR A 796 36.70 -14.71 12.61
CA TYR A 796 35.73 -15.80 12.67
C TYR A 796 34.66 -15.48 13.71
N ILE A 797 33.45 -15.17 13.24
CA ILE A 797 32.30 -14.81 14.09
C ILE A 797 31.60 -16.08 14.59
N CYS A 798 31.78 -17.21 13.90
CA CYS A 798 31.11 -18.48 14.19
C CYS A 798 29.61 -18.44 13.87
N ALA A 799 29.22 -17.64 12.87
CA ALA A 799 27.92 -17.64 12.21
C ALA A 799 28.17 -17.39 10.73
N LEU A 800 27.79 -18.34 9.86
CA LEU A 800 28.16 -18.32 8.45
C LEU A 800 27.66 -17.06 7.76
N THR A 801 26.41 -16.65 8.03
CA THR A 801 25.77 -15.44 7.51
C THR A 801 26.52 -14.17 7.92
N ALA A 802 26.97 -14.06 9.16
CA ALA A 802 27.70 -12.89 9.66
C ALA A 802 29.11 -12.82 9.05
N ASP A 803 29.81 -13.96 8.98
CA ASP A 803 31.12 -14.04 8.35
C ASP A 803 31.04 -13.75 6.84
N PHE A 804 30.01 -14.26 6.16
CA PHE A 804 29.74 -14.00 4.74
C PHE A 804 29.35 -12.54 4.48
N HIS A 805 28.51 -11.94 5.33
CA HIS A 805 28.11 -10.54 5.20
C HIS A 805 29.32 -9.60 5.24
N ARG A 806 30.25 -9.80 6.18
CA ARG A 806 31.51 -9.05 6.20
C ARG A 806 32.30 -9.28 4.91
N THR A 807 32.45 -10.55 4.49
CA THR A 807 33.24 -10.91 3.31
C THR A 807 32.71 -10.25 2.03
N ILE A 808 31.40 -10.18 1.80
CA ILE A 808 30.87 -9.52 0.59
C ILE A 808 31.03 -8.00 0.61
N GLN A 809 31.25 -7.39 1.78
CA GLN A 809 31.45 -5.95 1.93
C GLN A 809 32.92 -5.54 1.84
N GLU A 810 33.83 -6.32 2.44
CA GLU A 810 35.24 -5.97 2.61
C GLU A 810 36.20 -6.79 1.74
N GLY A 811 35.71 -7.87 1.11
CA GLY A 811 36.53 -8.83 0.38
C GLY A 811 37.24 -9.83 1.30
N GLY A 812 37.94 -10.78 0.68
CA GLY A 812 38.56 -11.92 1.35
C GLY A 812 37.70 -13.15 1.18
N TRP A 813 37.79 -14.11 2.09
CA TRP A 813 36.95 -15.31 2.04
C TRP A 813 36.52 -15.81 3.41
N CYS A 814 35.40 -16.52 3.44
CA CYS A 814 34.88 -17.21 4.60
C CYS A 814 34.46 -18.64 4.23
N GLY A 815 34.41 -19.53 5.22
CA GLY A 815 34.04 -20.90 4.93
C GLY A 815 34.34 -21.90 6.03
N ASN A 816 34.14 -23.16 5.67
CA ASN A 816 34.45 -24.31 6.50
C ASN A 816 35.09 -25.38 5.59
N PRO A 817 36.35 -25.76 5.84
CA PRO A 817 37.05 -26.74 5.00
C PRO A 817 36.55 -28.18 5.20
N ARG A 818 35.69 -28.44 6.20
CA ARG A 818 35.07 -29.75 6.45
C ARG A 818 33.72 -29.85 5.75
N SER A 819 33.32 -31.08 5.40
CA SER A 819 31.95 -31.41 4.98
C SER A 819 30.95 -31.25 6.13
N HIS A 820 30.58 -30.01 6.44
CA HIS A 820 29.71 -29.69 7.58
C HIS A 820 28.46 -28.90 7.18
N LEU A 821 28.57 -28.05 6.16
CA LEU A 821 27.51 -27.15 5.73
C LEU A 821 26.66 -27.81 4.65
N ARG A 822 25.34 -27.64 4.69
CA ARG A 822 24.39 -28.32 3.80
C ARG A 822 24.38 -27.65 2.44
N VAL A 823 24.48 -28.45 1.39
CA VAL A 823 24.52 -27.97 0.01
C VAL A 823 23.25 -27.19 -0.33
N VAL A 824 22.08 -27.74 0.01
CA VAL A 824 20.76 -27.19 -0.37
C VAL A 824 20.42 -25.91 0.39
N TYR A 825 20.58 -25.90 1.71
CA TYR A 825 20.08 -24.83 2.58
C TYR A 825 21.07 -23.68 2.80
N GLU A 826 22.37 -23.97 2.78
CA GLU A 826 23.43 -23.02 3.15
C GLU A 826 24.32 -22.68 1.94
N CYS A 827 24.96 -23.68 1.34
CA CYS A 827 26.00 -23.43 0.33
C CYS A 827 25.45 -22.87 -0.98
N ASN A 828 24.40 -23.49 -1.55
CA ASN A 828 23.81 -23.07 -2.83
C ASN A 828 23.29 -21.62 -2.76
N PRO A 829 22.46 -21.22 -1.76
CA PRO A 829 21.99 -19.85 -1.65
C PRO A 829 23.12 -18.82 -1.52
N LEU A 830 24.12 -19.07 -0.66
CA LEU A 830 25.22 -18.12 -0.46
C LEU A 830 26.17 -18.07 -1.67
N ALA A 831 26.40 -19.18 -2.36
CA ALA A 831 27.14 -19.21 -3.61
C ALA A 831 26.44 -18.40 -4.71
N PHE A 832 25.10 -18.46 -4.76
CA PHE A 832 24.29 -17.69 -5.69
C PHE A 832 24.42 -16.17 -5.43
N VAL A 833 24.38 -15.77 -4.15
CA VAL A 833 24.63 -14.39 -3.74
C VAL A 833 26.06 -13.96 -4.06
N ALA A 834 27.06 -14.79 -3.75
CA ALA A 834 28.48 -14.49 -4.04
C ALA A 834 28.69 -14.21 -5.52
N LYS A 835 28.15 -15.06 -6.41
CA LYS A 835 28.20 -14.85 -7.87
C LYS A 835 27.55 -13.54 -8.28
N ALA A 836 26.37 -13.21 -7.75
CA ALA A 836 25.68 -11.96 -8.06
C ALA A 836 26.43 -10.70 -7.59
N CYS A 837 27.30 -10.84 -6.58
CA CYS A 837 28.21 -9.79 -6.13
C CYS A 837 29.51 -9.70 -6.94
N GLY A 838 29.79 -10.65 -7.85
CA GLY A 838 31.07 -10.76 -8.58
C GLY A 838 32.13 -11.63 -7.90
N GLY A 839 31.76 -12.33 -6.82
CA GLY A 839 32.62 -13.28 -6.10
C GLY A 839 32.45 -14.72 -6.60
N ARG A 840 32.98 -15.67 -5.81
CA ARG A 840 32.93 -17.10 -6.11
C ARG A 840 32.71 -17.92 -4.83
N ALA A 841 32.16 -19.12 -5.00
CA ALA A 841 32.11 -20.13 -3.95
C ALA A 841 32.55 -21.49 -4.51
N SER A 842 33.36 -22.21 -3.75
CA SER A 842 33.95 -23.50 -4.14
C SER A 842 33.91 -24.48 -2.97
N ASP A 843 33.82 -25.78 -3.27
CA ASP A 843 34.07 -26.82 -2.26
C ASP A 843 35.58 -27.06 -2.02
N GLY A 844 36.44 -26.35 -2.75
CA GLY A 844 37.89 -26.52 -2.78
C GLY A 844 38.39 -27.13 -4.11
N GLU A 845 37.49 -27.69 -4.92
CA GLU A 845 37.79 -28.23 -6.26
C GLU A 845 36.70 -27.89 -7.29
N ARG A 846 35.43 -27.89 -6.88
CA ARG A 846 34.25 -27.67 -7.73
C ARG A 846 33.54 -26.38 -7.32
N ASP A 847 32.97 -25.67 -8.29
CA ASP A 847 32.03 -24.58 -8.03
C ASP A 847 30.81 -25.14 -7.29
N ILE A 848 30.44 -24.53 -6.16
CA ILE A 848 29.30 -24.96 -5.34
C ILE A 848 28.02 -25.01 -6.18
N LEU A 849 27.82 -24.07 -7.09
CA LEU A 849 26.60 -23.99 -7.90
C LEU A 849 26.47 -25.17 -8.89
N ASP A 850 27.55 -25.88 -9.19
CA ASP A 850 27.58 -27.05 -10.09
C ASP A 850 27.40 -28.38 -9.35
N ILE A 851 27.36 -28.38 -8.02
CA ILE A 851 27.13 -29.60 -7.24
C ILE A 851 25.67 -30.02 -7.44
N LEU A 852 25.48 -31.29 -7.83
CA LEU A 852 24.19 -31.96 -7.85
C LEU A 852 24.02 -32.70 -6.51
N PRO A 853 23.17 -32.21 -5.58
CA PRO A 853 22.96 -32.87 -4.30
C PRO A 853 22.39 -34.28 -4.48
N ALA A 854 22.96 -35.26 -3.79
CA ALA A 854 22.46 -36.62 -3.71
C ALA A 854 21.39 -36.78 -2.62
N ASP A 855 21.36 -35.88 -1.64
CA ASP A 855 20.50 -35.92 -0.46
C ASP A 855 20.14 -34.49 0.00
N PHE A 856 18.97 -34.31 0.61
CA PHE A 856 18.49 -33.01 1.10
C PHE A 856 19.47 -32.38 2.11
N HIS A 857 20.08 -33.21 2.95
CA HIS A 857 21.03 -32.79 3.98
C HIS A 857 22.48 -33.12 3.60
N GLU A 858 22.80 -33.30 2.31
CA GLU A 858 24.18 -33.49 1.86
C GLU A 858 25.06 -32.34 2.35
N LYS A 859 26.20 -32.68 2.95
CA LYS A 859 27.17 -31.72 3.50
C LYS A 859 28.41 -31.63 2.61
N THR A 860 28.92 -30.41 2.44
CA THR A 860 30.13 -30.12 1.66
C THR A 860 31.02 -29.09 2.37
N PRO A 861 32.34 -29.08 2.09
CA PRO A 861 33.17 -27.91 2.41
C PRO A 861 32.69 -26.69 1.64
N LEU A 862 32.98 -25.51 2.17
CA LEU A 862 32.66 -24.22 1.53
C LEU A 862 33.84 -23.27 1.69
N PHE A 863 34.24 -22.66 0.58
CA PHE A 863 35.12 -21.50 0.49
C PHE A 863 34.41 -20.45 -0.36
N ALA A 864 33.94 -19.36 0.25
CA ALA A 864 33.14 -18.34 -0.44
C ALA A 864 33.67 -16.92 -0.18
N GLY A 865 33.78 -16.12 -1.23
CA GLY A 865 34.24 -14.74 -1.15
C GLY A 865 34.77 -14.16 -2.45
N SER A 866 35.80 -13.33 -2.33
CA SER A 866 36.51 -12.64 -3.41
C SER A 866 36.98 -13.62 -4.48
N SER A 867 36.71 -13.31 -5.74
CA SER A 867 36.91 -14.21 -6.87
C SER A 867 38.36 -14.67 -7.02
N GLU A 868 39.33 -13.76 -6.85
CA GLU A 868 40.75 -14.10 -6.95
C GLU A 868 41.27 -14.86 -5.73
N ASP A 869 40.72 -14.60 -4.54
CA ASP A 869 41.12 -15.31 -3.32
C ASP A 869 40.67 -16.77 -3.36
N ILE A 870 39.45 -17.04 -3.84
CA ILE A 870 38.98 -18.42 -4.06
C ILE A 870 39.78 -19.12 -5.16
N ALA A 871 40.08 -18.42 -6.26
CA ALA A 871 40.90 -18.98 -7.34
C ALA A 871 42.34 -19.29 -6.88
N GLU A 872 42.88 -18.52 -5.94
CA GLU A 872 44.18 -18.81 -5.32
C GLU A 872 44.12 -20.06 -4.43
N ILE A 873 43.11 -20.19 -3.57
CA ILE A 873 42.94 -21.36 -2.68
C ILE A 873 42.92 -22.67 -3.48
N GLU A 874 42.19 -22.70 -4.61
CA GLU A 874 42.08 -23.89 -5.46
C GLU A 874 43.41 -24.32 -6.11
N LYS A 875 44.41 -23.43 -6.18
CA LYS A 875 45.76 -23.80 -6.67
C LYS A 875 46.55 -24.61 -5.64
N TYR A 876 46.15 -24.58 -4.37
CA TYR A 876 46.76 -25.40 -3.33
C TYR A 876 46.09 -26.77 -3.34
N GLU A 877 46.83 -27.80 -3.74
CA GLU A 877 46.35 -29.19 -3.68
C GLU A 877 46.01 -29.57 -2.23
N ASN A 878 44.93 -30.33 -2.01
CA ASN A 878 44.51 -30.83 -0.69
C ASN A 878 44.11 -29.71 0.30
N VAL A 879 43.05 -28.95 -0.04
CA VAL A 879 42.45 -27.93 0.85
C VAL A 879 41.20 -28.41 1.60
N LYS A 880 40.61 -29.54 1.19
CA LYS A 880 39.44 -30.16 1.81
C LYS A 880 39.86 -30.98 3.03
N GLN A 881 39.24 -30.74 4.18
CA GLN A 881 39.51 -31.50 5.39
C GLN A 881 38.66 -32.78 5.41
N THR A 882 39.27 -33.92 5.08
CA THR A 882 38.66 -35.25 5.03
C THR A 882 39.03 -36.15 6.22
N GLU A 883 40.06 -35.81 7.00
CA GLU A 883 40.51 -36.54 8.18
C GLU A 883 40.62 -35.59 9.39
N GLY A 884 40.35 -36.05 10.62
CA GLY A 884 40.46 -35.23 11.82
C GLY A 884 40.71 -36.02 13.11
N GLY A 885 41.84 -35.77 13.77
CA GLY A 885 42.11 -36.02 15.20
C GLY A 885 41.50 -37.27 15.88
N GLY A 886 41.51 -38.45 15.25
CA GLY A 886 41.13 -39.72 15.87
C GLY A 886 39.73 -40.26 15.54
N TYR A 887 38.95 -39.62 14.68
CA TYR A 887 37.72 -40.19 14.11
C TYR A 887 37.63 -39.87 12.61
N LYS A 888 37.13 -40.81 11.79
CA LYS A 888 36.75 -40.50 10.40
C LYS A 888 35.58 -39.51 10.45
N ILE A 889 35.73 -38.38 9.77
CA ILE A 889 34.68 -37.37 9.58
C ILE A 889 33.61 -37.95 8.66
#